data_AF-A0A7Y5FAM4-F1
#
_entry.id   AF-A0A7Y5FAM4-F1
#
_cell.length_a   1.000
_cell.length_b   1.000
_cell.length_c   1.000
_cell.angle_alpha   90.00
_cell.angle_beta   90.00
_cell.angle_gamma   90.00
#
_symmetry.space_group_name_H-M   'P 1'
#
loop_
_entity.id
_entity.type
_entity.pdbx_description
1 polymer ?
#
loop_
_entity_poly.entity_id
_entity_poly.type
_entity_poly.pdbx_seq_one_letter_code
_entity_poly.pdbx_strand_id
1 'polypeptide(L)'
;MVIGSALLLMAALAADPAQLDGTTPLTVQGDIPMRMVAGINAYLDRALEESVEKRAALWHRDFSSNEAYTKSVDPNRQRLATIIGATDARDTPNLEVVSYLSINHDKSSDIPHVQHVRWHVFRGIEGEGILVEPTGSPLAQIVALPDCDMSPEDFLTGVSANSGLLPVASGAAQLGCRVIIPLLVNRADDYSGTPGIRMTNQPHREFVYRTGYELGRHIIGYEVQKVLAAIDALKARDDTLPIGVMGYGEGGLIALYAAALDTRINAAFVSGYFQPRESVWKEPIYRNVWSLLHEFGDAEVASLIAPRALFVEACEQPNVSGPPEPDGARNGAAPGQITTPSSEAVKAEVERARLLLAGLSRQAPIEFFDAGKDGALQSWARVEFLQMLRIDPVTSKNVLHASLTMPQLPDPAARMKRQVQQLIDDTQYLMHQAEFRRKEFWAKADASSPEAWAKSVEWYRTYFNEEAIGALPPIELPPNARTRLVYDQPTYRGYEVVLDVFTDVIAYGILLVPKNIMEGEKRPVVVCQHGLEGRVQDVADPSVDSPYYHQFACKLAEQGFVTYSPQNPYIGEDKFRVLQRKANPLKLSLFSFIVRQHEQTLNWLGSLPFVDAKRIAFYGLSYGGKTAMRVPALLDGYCLSICSGDYNEWIWKCASVHHPLSYIFTGEDEMWEWNMGNTFNHAEMSWLIYPRPFMVERGHFDGVGYDEWVAYEFAKTKRHYVLLGSGDDAEIEYFNGPHMINGVGTFSFLKEKLNWPGR
;
A
#
# COMPACT_ATOMS: atom_id res chain seq x y z
N MET A 1 -56.67 -56.96 47.20
CA MET A 1 -55.28 -56.82 47.70
C MET A 1 -54.44 -56.38 46.51
N VAL A 2 -54.21 -55.07 46.41
CA VAL A 2 -53.72 -54.38 45.22
C VAL A 2 -52.19 -54.35 45.28
N ILE A 3 -51.53 -54.86 44.23
CA ILE A 3 -50.09 -54.77 44.02
C ILE A 3 -49.83 -53.47 43.25
N GLY A 4 -49.17 -52.51 43.89
CA GLY A 4 -48.80 -51.23 43.30
C GLY A 4 -47.42 -51.31 42.64
N SER A 5 -47.38 -50.98 41.34
CA SER A 5 -46.17 -50.75 40.57
C SER A 5 -45.61 -49.36 40.88
N ALA A 6 -44.35 -49.28 41.32
CA ALA A 6 -43.61 -48.03 41.40
C ALA A 6 -42.65 -47.96 40.19
N LEU A 7 -42.97 -47.10 39.21
CA LEU A 7 -42.00 -46.64 38.21
C LEU A 7 -41.09 -45.60 38.85
N LEU A 8 -39.78 -45.87 38.91
CA LEU A 8 -38.75 -44.87 39.11
C LEU A 8 -38.43 -44.22 37.75
N LEU A 9 -38.83 -42.95 37.56
CA LEU A 9 -38.23 -42.09 36.54
C LEU A 9 -36.84 -41.68 37.03
N MET A 10 -35.78 -42.24 36.44
CA MET A 10 -34.46 -41.60 36.44
C MET A 10 -34.48 -40.49 35.39
N ALA A 11 -34.59 -39.23 35.83
CA ALA A 11 -34.22 -38.10 35.00
C ALA A 11 -32.71 -38.17 34.78
N ALA A 12 -32.29 -38.48 33.56
CA ALA A 12 -30.90 -38.29 33.14
C ALA A 12 -30.62 -36.78 33.20
N LEU A 13 -29.81 -36.36 34.17
CA LEU A 13 -29.15 -35.06 34.14
C LEU A 13 -28.24 -35.07 32.90
N ALA A 14 -28.74 -34.53 31.79
CA ALA A 14 -27.90 -34.26 30.63
C ALA A 14 -26.80 -33.31 31.11
N ALA A 15 -25.54 -33.77 31.04
CA ALA A 15 -24.40 -32.88 31.25
C ALA A 15 -24.52 -31.74 30.24
N ASP A 16 -24.40 -30.49 30.70
CA ASP A 16 -24.49 -29.33 29.82
C ASP A 16 -23.46 -29.45 28.68
N PRO A 17 -23.87 -29.20 27.43
CA PRO A 17 -23.01 -29.50 26.30
C PRO A 17 -21.81 -28.55 26.30
N ALA A 18 -20.61 -29.13 26.31
CA ALA A 18 -19.33 -28.41 26.26
C ALA A 18 -19.08 -27.67 24.93
N GLN A 19 -19.98 -27.83 23.95
CA GLN A 19 -19.94 -27.28 22.59
C GLN A 19 -21.34 -26.88 22.13
N LEU A 20 -21.43 -26.06 21.08
CA LEU A 20 -22.69 -25.73 20.41
C LEU A 20 -23.18 -26.90 19.55
N ASP A 21 -24.49 -27.15 19.53
CA ASP A 21 -25.10 -28.18 18.68
C ASP A 21 -24.76 -27.98 17.20
N GLY A 22 -24.47 -29.09 16.51
CA GLY A 22 -24.07 -29.06 15.09
C GLY A 22 -22.62 -28.66 14.84
N THR A 23 -21.80 -28.52 15.89
CA THR A 23 -20.36 -28.22 15.78
C THR A 23 -19.49 -29.32 16.37
N THR A 24 -18.19 -29.27 16.09
CA THR A 24 -17.19 -30.17 16.70
C THR A 24 -16.50 -29.51 17.89
N PRO A 25 -15.88 -30.26 18.82
CA PRO A 25 -15.27 -29.64 19.99
C PRO A 25 -14.03 -28.83 19.61
N LEU A 26 -13.93 -27.58 20.10
CA LEU A 26 -12.72 -26.77 19.97
C LEU A 26 -11.67 -27.23 21.01
N THR A 27 -10.75 -28.07 20.55
CA THR A 27 -9.65 -28.60 21.38
C THR A 27 -8.39 -27.76 21.32
N VAL A 28 -8.28 -26.86 20.34
CA VAL A 28 -7.13 -25.96 20.16
C VAL A 28 -6.93 -25.09 21.40
N GLN A 29 -5.67 -25.00 21.85
CA GLN A 29 -5.22 -24.22 23.01
C GLN A 29 -4.26 -23.10 22.59
N GLY A 30 -4.08 -22.10 23.46
CA GLY A 30 -3.17 -20.96 23.22
C GLY A 30 -3.85 -19.76 22.54
N ASP A 31 -3.06 -18.81 22.04
CA ASP A 31 -3.56 -17.56 21.44
C ASP A 31 -4.04 -17.79 20.00
N ILE A 32 -5.33 -18.11 19.84
CA ILE A 32 -5.97 -18.36 18.54
C ILE A 32 -5.89 -17.13 17.61
N PRO A 33 -6.15 -15.89 18.06
CA PRO A 33 -5.87 -14.67 17.28
C PRO A 33 -4.47 -14.65 16.65
N MET A 34 -3.42 -14.98 17.41
CA MET A 34 -2.07 -15.03 16.86
C MET A 34 -1.83 -16.20 15.90
N ARG A 35 -2.54 -17.33 16.05
CA ARG A 35 -2.54 -18.42 15.06
C ARG A 35 -3.17 -17.96 13.73
N MET A 36 -4.22 -17.15 13.79
CA MET A 36 -4.86 -16.58 12.60
C MET A 36 -3.91 -15.64 11.84
N VAL A 37 -3.22 -14.74 12.56
CA VAL A 37 -2.16 -13.88 11.97
C VAL A 37 -1.06 -14.72 11.32
N ALA A 38 -0.59 -15.77 12.02
CA ALA A 38 0.43 -16.68 11.47
C ALA A 38 -0.06 -17.46 10.23
N GLY A 39 -1.35 -17.83 10.20
CA GLY A 39 -1.98 -18.49 9.06
C GLY A 39 -2.04 -17.60 7.81
N ILE A 40 -2.44 -16.34 7.97
CA ILE A 40 -2.42 -15.34 6.89
C ILE A 40 -0.97 -15.09 6.43
N ASN A 41 -0.01 -15.03 7.36
CA ASN A 41 1.40 -14.91 7.01
C ASN A 41 1.86 -16.07 6.11
N ALA A 42 1.55 -17.31 6.49
CA ALA A 42 1.92 -18.51 5.73
C ALA A 42 1.26 -18.55 4.34
N TYR A 43 0.01 -18.09 4.23
CA TYR A 43 -0.66 -17.91 2.94
C TYR A 43 0.11 -16.93 2.06
N LEU A 44 0.44 -15.75 2.61
CA LEU A 44 1.14 -14.70 1.86
C LEU A 44 2.56 -15.11 1.44
N ASP A 45 3.27 -15.87 2.28
CA ASP A 45 4.59 -16.42 1.93
C ASP A 45 4.49 -17.32 0.68
N ARG A 46 3.52 -18.24 0.63
CA ARG A 46 3.28 -19.05 -0.57
C ARG A 46 2.84 -18.21 -1.77
N ALA A 47 1.93 -17.26 -1.57
CA ALA A 47 1.42 -16.42 -2.65
C ALA A 47 2.53 -15.56 -3.29
N LEU A 48 3.50 -15.09 -2.50
CA LEU A 48 4.70 -14.40 -2.99
C LEU A 48 5.57 -15.32 -3.84
N GLU A 49 5.84 -16.54 -3.40
CA GLU A 49 6.60 -17.53 -4.17
C GLU A 49 5.89 -17.89 -5.49
N GLU A 50 4.60 -18.21 -5.43
CA GLU A 50 3.77 -18.56 -6.59
C GLU A 50 3.60 -17.40 -7.58
N SER A 51 3.76 -16.15 -7.13
CA SER A 51 3.55 -14.97 -7.97
C SER A 51 4.47 -14.97 -9.19
N VAL A 52 5.70 -15.50 -9.07
CA VAL A 52 6.68 -15.57 -10.17
C VAL A 52 6.10 -16.30 -11.38
N GLU A 53 5.45 -17.44 -11.18
CA GLU A 53 4.88 -18.25 -12.26
C GLU A 53 3.55 -17.65 -12.75
N LYS A 54 2.74 -17.09 -11.84
CA LYS A 54 1.42 -16.52 -12.14
C LYS A 54 1.49 -15.26 -13.02
N ARG A 55 2.55 -14.44 -12.89
CA ARG A 55 2.74 -13.21 -13.67
C ARG A 55 2.63 -13.47 -15.17
N ALA A 56 3.16 -14.58 -15.68
CA ALA A 56 3.21 -14.87 -17.12
C ALA A 56 1.84 -14.80 -17.83
N ALA A 57 0.75 -15.13 -17.12
CA ALA A 57 -0.61 -15.07 -17.65
C ALA A 57 -1.09 -13.64 -17.97
N LEU A 58 -0.47 -12.61 -17.38
CA LEU A 58 -0.81 -11.19 -17.55
C LEU A 58 -0.02 -10.51 -18.69
N TRP A 59 0.75 -11.30 -19.45
CA TRP A 59 1.60 -10.80 -20.53
C TRP A 59 1.22 -11.43 -21.87
N HIS A 60 1.00 -10.57 -22.87
CA HIS A 60 0.66 -10.98 -24.23
C HIS A 60 1.77 -10.57 -25.21
N ARG A 61 2.98 -11.08 -24.99
CA ARG A 61 4.19 -10.71 -25.74
C ARG A 61 4.12 -11.18 -27.19
N ASP A 62 4.31 -10.26 -28.14
CA ASP A 62 4.47 -10.56 -29.56
C ASP A 62 5.96 -10.52 -29.93
N PHE A 63 6.53 -11.68 -30.25
CA PHE A 63 7.96 -11.81 -30.57
C PHE A 63 8.27 -11.71 -32.07
N SER A 64 7.29 -11.41 -32.92
CA SER A 64 7.46 -11.39 -34.38
C SER A 64 8.45 -10.33 -34.87
N SER A 65 8.57 -9.21 -34.14
CA SER A 65 9.54 -8.15 -34.39
C SER A 65 9.74 -7.28 -33.15
N ASN A 66 10.81 -6.47 -33.13
CA ASN A 66 11.06 -5.50 -32.07
C ASN A 66 9.92 -4.47 -31.91
N GLU A 67 9.32 -4.04 -33.02
CA GLU A 67 8.19 -3.11 -33.03
C GLU A 67 6.92 -3.76 -32.46
N ALA A 68 6.62 -4.99 -32.92
CA ALA A 68 5.49 -5.76 -32.41
C ALA A 68 5.63 -6.03 -30.91
N TYR A 69 6.82 -6.41 -30.45
CA TYR A 69 7.12 -6.61 -29.04
C TYR A 69 6.82 -5.35 -28.22
N THR A 70 7.43 -4.23 -28.61
CA THR A 70 7.27 -2.93 -27.94
C THR A 70 5.80 -2.54 -27.82
N LYS A 71 5.02 -2.72 -28.90
CA LYS A 71 3.58 -2.45 -28.92
C LYS A 71 2.79 -3.41 -28.02
N SER A 72 3.14 -4.69 -28.03
CA SER A 72 2.42 -5.73 -27.28
C SER A 72 2.56 -5.58 -25.76
N VAL A 73 3.68 -5.03 -25.28
CA VAL A 73 3.95 -4.81 -23.86
C VAL A 73 3.63 -3.39 -23.37
N ASP A 74 3.14 -2.51 -24.25
CA ASP A 74 2.75 -1.14 -23.87
C ASP A 74 1.67 -1.10 -22.78
N PRO A 75 0.64 -1.98 -22.77
CA PRO A 75 -0.29 -2.04 -21.65
C PRO A 75 0.37 -2.35 -20.31
N ASN A 76 1.37 -3.25 -20.29
CA ASN A 76 2.15 -3.55 -19.09
C ASN A 76 2.97 -2.31 -18.65
N ARG A 77 3.53 -1.55 -19.60
CA ARG A 77 4.23 -0.29 -19.33
C ARG A 77 3.32 0.76 -18.69
N GLN A 78 2.10 0.92 -19.21
CA GLN A 78 1.11 1.85 -18.66
C GLN A 78 0.66 1.43 -17.25
N ARG A 79 0.51 0.13 -16.99
CA ARG A 79 0.20 -0.39 -15.65
C ARG A 79 1.36 -0.15 -14.68
N LEU A 80 2.60 -0.39 -15.09
CA LEU A 80 3.79 -0.06 -14.28
C LEU A 80 3.82 1.43 -13.93
N ALA A 81 3.59 2.31 -14.91
CA ALA A 81 3.49 3.76 -14.68
C ALA A 81 2.37 4.11 -13.68
N THR A 82 1.24 3.41 -13.78
CA THR A 82 0.09 3.63 -12.90
C THR A 82 0.39 3.23 -11.46
N ILE A 83 0.93 2.04 -11.21
CA ILE A 83 1.15 1.53 -9.84
C ILE A 83 2.27 2.26 -9.09
N ILE A 84 3.19 2.92 -9.80
CA ILE A 84 4.17 3.83 -9.17
C ILE A 84 3.69 5.29 -9.14
N GLY A 85 2.52 5.62 -9.68
CA GLY A 85 2.00 6.99 -9.72
C GLY A 85 2.70 7.93 -10.70
N ALA A 86 3.39 7.40 -11.72
CA ALA A 86 4.04 8.16 -12.79
C ALA A 86 3.09 8.47 -13.96
N THR A 87 1.90 8.99 -13.67
CA THR A 87 0.82 9.19 -14.65
C THR A 87 0.55 10.65 -15.00
N ASP A 88 1.14 11.58 -14.28
CA ASP A 88 0.97 13.01 -14.53
C ASP A 88 1.54 13.46 -15.87
N ALA A 89 0.80 14.33 -16.56
CA ALA A 89 1.31 15.02 -17.74
C ALA A 89 2.43 15.97 -17.32
N ARG A 90 3.59 15.83 -17.96
CA ARG A 90 4.74 16.71 -17.74
C ARG A 90 4.56 18.06 -18.44
N ASP A 91 5.11 19.10 -17.83
CA ASP A 91 5.13 20.45 -18.37
C ASP A 91 6.03 20.55 -19.63
N THR A 92 5.97 21.69 -20.32
CA THR A 92 6.88 21.94 -21.44
C THR A 92 8.34 21.92 -20.96
N PRO A 93 9.26 21.26 -21.68
CA PRO A 93 10.62 21.08 -21.20
C PRO A 93 11.35 22.41 -21.07
N ASN A 94 11.83 22.71 -19.87
CA ASN A 94 12.62 23.90 -19.58
C ASN A 94 13.71 23.53 -18.57
N LEU A 95 14.97 23.65 -18.99
CA LEU A 95 16.15 23.38 -18.18
C LEU A 95 16.98 24.65 -18.04
N GLU A 96 17.04 25.14 -16.82
CA GLU A 96 17.65 26.40 -16.44
C GLU A 96 18.97 26.17 -15.71
N VAL A 97 19.96 27.02 -16.01
CA VAL A 97 21.22 27.07 -15.27
C VAL A 97 21.04 28.01 -14.09
N VAL A 98 21.04 27.45 -12.88
CA VAL A 98 20.87 28.20 -11.63
C VAL A 98 22.16 28.94 -11.25
N SER A 99 23.31 28.28 -11.42
CA SER A 99 24.61 28.88 -11.16
C SER A 99 25.72 28.18 -11.94
N TYR A 100 26.71 28.96 -12.38
CA TYR A 100 27.96 28.44 -12.94
C TYR A 100 28.95 28.14 -11.82
N LEU A 101 29.64 27.01 -11.92
CA LEU A 101 30.66 26.60 -10.98
C LEU A 101 32.03 27.07 -11.50
N SER A 102 32.68 28.00 -10.80
CA SER A 102 34.04 28.46 -11.12
C SER A 102 35.07 27.39 -10.77
N ILE A 103 35.67 26.74 -11.76
CA ILE A 103 36.85 25.89 -11.56
C ILE A 103 38.07 26.82 -11.48
N ASN A 104 38.94 26.66 -10.47
CA ASN A 104 40.22 27.36 -10.43
C ASN A 104 41.04 26.96 -11.67
N HIS A 105 41.17 27.89 -12.62
CA HIS A 105 41.89 27.68 -13.87
C HIS A 105 43.40 27.61 -13.60
N ASP A 106 43.97 26.41 -13.71
CA ASP A 106 45.30 26.28 -14.30
C ASP A 106 45.12 25.91 -15.78
N LYS A 107 45.79 26.64 -16.68
CA LYS A 107 45.46 26.77 -18.12
C LYS A 107 45.78 25.54 -18.98
N SER A 108 45.75 24.32 -18.45
CA SER A 108 46.22 23.12 -19.18
C SER A 108 45.40 21.84 -18.99
N SER A 109 44.14 21.88 -18.58
CA SER A 109 43.38 20.65 -18.30
C SER A 109 42.04 20.58 -19.04
N ASP A 110 41.82 19.46 -19.73
CA ASP A 110 40.57 18.97 -20.34
C ASP A 110 39.45 18.76 -19.29
N ILE A 111 39.00 19.84 -18.62
CA ILE A 111 38.00 19.74 -17.56
C ILE A 111 36.62 20.16 -18.09
N PRO A 112 35.58 19.31 -17.94
CA PRO A 112 34.22 19.61 -18.37
C PRO A 112 33.59 20.79 -17.62
N HIS A 113 32.67 21.52 -18.28
CA HIS A 113 31.95 22.63 -17.67
C HIS A 113 30.84 22.10 -16.75
N VAL A 114 30.90 22.42 -15.46
CA VAL A 114 29.91 21.98 -14.48
C VAL A 114 28.94 23.11 -14.13
N GLN A 115 27.66 22.80 -14.12
CA GLN A 115 26.56 23.74 -13.91
C GLN A 115 25.57 23.17 -12.90
N HIS A 116 25.09 24.00 -11.99
CA HIS A 116 23.90 23.63 -11.20
C HIS A 116 22.67 23.93 -12.05
N VAL A 117 21.81 22.94 -12.21
CA VAL A 117 20.65 23.04 -13.10
C VAL A 117 19.36 22.65 -12.40
N ARG A 118 18.28 23.16 -12.95
CA ARG A 118 16.91 22.88 -12.52
C ARG A 118 16.02 22.75 -13.74
N TRP A 119 15.03 21.87 -13.68
CA TRP A 119 14.07 21.72 -14.77
C TRP A 119 12.66 21.48 -14.26
N HIS A 120 11.67 21.97 -14.98
CA HIS A 120 10.26 21.77 -14.63
C HIS A 120 9.81 20.34 -14.92
N VAL A 121 8.94 19.81 -14.05
CA VAL A 121 8.37 18.47 -14.19
C VAL A 121 6.86 18.56 -14.38
N PHE A 122 6.12 18.96 -13.35
CA PHE A 122 4.69 19.30 -13.41
C PHE A 122 4.25 19.97 -12.10
N ARG A 123 3.21 20.81 -12.16
CA ARG A 123 2.53 21.39 -10.97
C ARG A 123 3.50 21.95 -9.90
N GLY A 124 4.54 22.66 -10.33
CA GLY A 124 5.52 23.26 -9.42
C GLY A 124 6.58 22.30 -8.88
N ILE A 125 6.53 21.01 -9.24
CA ILE A 125 7.63 20.08 -9.01
C ILE A 125 8.74 20.33 -10.03
N GLU A 126 9.96 20.38 -9.52
CA GLU A 126 11.17 20.56 -10.30
C GLU A 126 12.12 19.39 -10.07
N GLY A 127 12.89 19.02 -11.09
CA GLY A 127 14.14 18.31 -10.88
C GLY A 127 15.26 19.30 -10.64
N GLU A 128 16.21 18.95 -9.78
CA GLU A 128 17.36 19.79 -9.45
C GLU A 128 18.60 18.91 -9.36
N GLY A 129 19.75 19.40 -9.81
CA GLY A 129 20.96 18.58 -9.88
C GLY A 129 22.13 19.27 -10.56
N ILE A 130 23.07 18.46 -11.05
CA ILE A 130 24.28 18.94 -11.72
C ILE A 130 24.23 18.57 -13.20
N LEU A 131 24.59 19.49 -14.08
CA LEU A 131 24.86 19.25 -15.49
C LEU A 131 26.36 19.39 -15.75
N VAL A 132 26.93 18.40 -16.42
CA VAL A 132 28.33 18.35 -16.83
C VAL A 132 28.36 18.34 -18.35
N GLU A 133 28.92 19.38 -18.95
CA GLU A 133 29.11 19.48 -20.40
C GLU A 133 30.54 19.03 -20.77
N PRO A 134 30.70 18.18 -21.79
CA PRO A 134 32.01 17.71 -22.24
C PRO A 134 32.83 18.83 -22.89
N THR A 135 34.14 18.61 -23.04
CA THR A 135 35.00 19.50 -23.82
C THR A 135 34.69 19.33 -25.31
N GLY A 136 33.81 20.17 -25.86
CA GLY A 136 33.40 20.16 -27.26
C GLY A 136 31.93 19.77 -27.46
N SER A 137 31.56 19.37 -28.69
CA SER A 137 30.20 18.94 -29.01
C SER A 137 29.88 17.59 -28.36
N PRO A 138 28.77 17.45 -27.61
CA PRO A 138 28.40 16.18 -26.99
C PRO A 138 28.16 15.07 -28.02
N LEU A 139 28.63 13.86 -27.70
CA LEU A 139 28.44 12.64 -28.49
C LEU A 139 27.21 11.84 -28.03
N ALA A 140 26.88 11.95 -26.75
CA ALA A 140 25.76 11.27 -26.09
C ALA A 140 25.28 12.08 -24.89
N GLN A 141 24.09 11.73 -24.37
CA GLN A 141 23.50 12.35 -23.19
C GLN A 141 23.20 11.26 -22.14
N ILE A 142 23.55 11.49 -20.88
CA ILE A 142 23.40 10.50 -19.81
C ILE A 142 22.70 11.13 -18.61
N VAL A 143 21.66 10.47 -18.10
CA VAL A 143 21.14 10.73 -16.75
C VAL A 143 21.80 9.74 -15.78
N ALA A 144 22.64 10.23 -14.88
CA ALA A 144 23.40 9.42 -13.94
C ALA A 144 22.85 9.61 -12.51
N LEU A 145 22.32 8.54 -11.93
CA LEU A 145 21.51 8.57 -10.72
C LEU A 145 22.29 7.95 -9.54
N PRO A 146 22.73 8.75 -8.55
CA PRO A 146 23.32 8.20 -7.34
C PRO A 146 22.29 7.42 -6.50
N ASP A 147 22.76 6.69 -5.49
CA ASP A 147 21.88 6.35 -4.37
C ASP A 147 21.40 7.63 -3.68
N CYS A 148 20.20 7.60 -3.10
CA CYS A 148 19.56 8.81 -2.61
C CYS A 148 20.26 9.47 -1.40
N ASP A 149 21.15 8.78 -0.69
CA ASP A 149 21.94 9.37 0.39
C ASP A 149 23.27 9.98 -0.11
N MET A 150 23.59 9.86 -1.40
CA MET A 150 24.73 10.55 -2.01
C MET A 150 24.26 11.81 -2.72
N SER A 151 24.95 12.92 -2.45
CA SER A 151 24.68 14.16 -3.18
C SER A 151 25.17 14.06 -4.64
N PRO A 152 24.57 14.81 -5.58
CA PRO A 152 25.09 14.93 -6.94
C PRO A 152 26.59 15.30 -6.99
N GLU A 153 27.05 16.08 -6.02
CA GLU A 153 28.43 16.52 -5.84
C GLU A 153 29.38 15.37 -5.48
N ASP A 154 29.00 14.58 -4.48
CA ASP A 154 29.79 13.44 -4.02
C ASP A 154 29.87 12.39 -5.15
N PHE A 155 28.77 12.20 -5.87
CA PHE A 155 28.71 11.29 -7.01
C PHE A 155 29.57 11.76 -8.20
N LEU A 156 29.62 13.07 -8.46
CA LEU A 156 30.47 13.64 -9.52
C LEU A 156 31.96 13.44 -9.22
N THR A 157 32.36 13.72 -7.97
CA THR A 157 33.76 13.76 -7.53
C THR A 157 34.31 12.38 -7.14
N GLY A 158 33.44 11.41 -6.84
CA GLY A 158 33.83 10.13 -6.25
C GLY A 158 34.30 10.25 -4.80
N VAL A 159 34.13 11.41 -4.17
CA VAL A 159 34.51 11.68 -2.77
C VAL A 159 33.29 11.43 -1.89
N SER A 160 32.87 10.17 -1.80
CA SER A 160 32.12 9.73 -0.63
C SER A 160 33.12 9.08 0.32
N ALA A 161 33.02 9.42 1.61
CA ALA A 161 33.98 8.96 2.62
C ALA A 161 34.03 7.43 2.80
N ASN A 162 33.17 6.64 2.16
CA ASN A 162 33.07 5.19 2.39
C ASN A 162 32.67 4.31 1.18
N SER A 163 32.51 4.79 -0.06
CA SER A 163 31.77 4.01 -1.08
C SER A 163 32.56 3.39 -2.23
N GLY A 164 33.88 3.60 -2.36
CA GLY A 164 34.66 3.00 -3.46
C GLY A 164 34.13 3.31 -4.88
N LEU A 165 33.25 4.31 -5.02
CA LEU A 165 32.67 4.72 -6.30
C LEU A 165 33.70 5.47 -7.13
N LEU A 166 33.89 5.02 -8.37
CA LEU A 166 34.66 5.77 -9.37
C LEU A 166 33.92 7.06 -9.73
N PRO A 167 34.61 8.12 -10.19
CA PRO A 167 33.98 9.36 -10.65
C PRO A 167 33.31 9.15 -12.02
N VAL A 168 32.24 8.34 -12.05
CA VAL A 168 31.54 7.86 -13.25
C VAL A 168 31.07 9.01 -14.12
N ALA A 169 30.44 10.03 -13.52
CA ALA A 169 29.93 11.18 -14.27
C ALA A 169 31.05 12.02 -14.90
N SER A 170 32.16 12.21 -14.18
CA SER A 170 33.33 12.93 -14.71
C SER A 170 34.00 12.15 -15.84
N GLY A 171 34.15 10.82 -15.68
CA GLY A 171 34.68 9.95 -16.74
C GLY A 171 33.80 9.95 -17.99
N ALA A 172 32.47 9.92 -17.83
CA ALA A 172 31.55 9.98 -18.96
C ALA A 172 31.67 11.32 -19.72
N ALA A 173 31.82 12.43 -18.99
CA ALA A 173 32.04 13.73 -19.60
C ALA A 173 33.38 13.81 -20.37
N GLN A 174 34.45 13.19 -19.87
CA GLN A 174 35.73 13.07 -20.59
C GLN A 174 35.60 12.25 -21.87
N LEU A 175 34.64 11.31 -21.94
CA LEU A 175 34.32 10.55 -23.15
C LEU A 175 33.39 11.28 -24.13
N GLY A 176 33.10 12.56 -23.88
CA GLY A 176 32.26 13.37 -24.74
C GLY A 176 30.77 13.30 -24.41
N CYS A 177 30.37 12.74 -23.27
CA CYS A 177 28.96 12.74 -22.85
C CYS A 177 28.58 14.03 -22.15
N ARG A 178 27.39 14.54 -22.45
CA ARG A 178 26.67 15.43 -21.54
C ARG A 178 26.06 14.60 -20.43
N VAL A 179 26.33 14.92 -19.17
CA VAL A 179 25.84 14.16 -18.02
C VAL A 179 24.98 15.04 -17.13
N ILE A 180 23.76 14.62 -16.83
CA ILE A 180 22.93 15.22 -15.79
C ILE A 180 22.86 14.27 -14.59
N ILE A 181 23.06 14.81 -13.39
CA ILE A 181 23.07 14.09 -12.12
C ILE A 181 21.94 14.66 -11.25
N PRO A 182 20.75 14.05 -11.26
CA PRO A 182 19.63 14.50 -10.44
C PRO A 182 19.85 14.26 -8.95
N LEU A 183 19.35 15.17 -8.12
CA LEU A 183 19.15 14.93 -6.69
C LEU A 183 17.94 14.03 -6.48
N LEU A 184 18.13 12.93 -5.76
CA LEU A 184 17.06 12.09 -5.23
C LEU A 184 16.75 12.47 -3.78
N VAL A 185 15.52 12.24 -3.32
CA VAL A 185 15.11 12.49 -1.94
C VAL A 185 15.78 11.47 -1.02
N ASN A 186 16.56 11.94 -0.06
CA ASN A 186 17.40 11.10 0.81
C ASN A 186 16.62 10.44 1.97
N ARG A 187 17.31 9.65 2.80
CA ARG A 187 16.72 8.92 3.93
C ARG A 187 16.81 9.64 5.28
N ALA A 188 17.23 10.90 5.30
CA ALA A 188 17.18 11.74 6.50
C ALA A 188 15.72 12.05 6.90
N ASP A 189 15.51 12.57 8.10
CA ASP A 189 14.19 12.88 8.69
C ASP A 189 14.03 14.37 9.07
N ASP A 190 14.98 15.23 8.71
CA ASP A 190 15.03 16.63 9.15
C ASP A 190 13.88 17.50 8.63
N TYR A 191 13.20 17.05 7.58
CA TYR A 191 12.00 17.66 6.98
C TYR A 191 10.76 16.76 7.01
N SER A 192 10.80 15.65 7.76
CA SER A 192 9.68 14.72 7.90
C SER A 192 8.73 15.18 9.00
N GLY A 193 7.84 16.12 8.67
CA GLY A 193 6.79 16.60 9.55
C GLY A 193 6.46 18.07 9.36
N THR A 194 5.65 18.60 10.28
CA THR A 194 5.27 20.01 10.29
C THR A 194 5.65 20.66 11.62
N PRO A 195 6.54 21.67 11.61
CA PRO A 195 6.89 22.44 12.80
C PRO A 195 5.66 23.01 13.49
N GLY A 196 5.56 22.85 14.81
CA GLY A 196 4.40 23.28 15.60
C GLY A 196 3.24 22.27 15.62
N ILE A 197 3.29 21.22 14.79
CA ILE A 197 2.37 20.08 14.85
C ILE A 197 3.11 18.87 15.38
N ARG A 198 3.98 18.26 14.56
CA ARG A 198 4.79 17.08 14.90
C ARG A 198 5.88 16.86 13.86
N MET A 199 7.06 16.48 14.34
CA MET A 199 8.15 15.92 13.52
C MET A 199 8.22 14.41 13.77
N THR A 200 8.63 13.63 12.78
CA THR A 200 8.74 12.17 12.86
C THR A 200 10.19 11.72 12.59
N ASN A 201 10.49 10.45 12.87
CA ASN A 201 11.76 9.82 12.47
C ASN A 201 11.63 9.09 11.12
N GLN A 202 10.54 9.34 10.38
CA GLN A 202 10.32 8.73 9.07
C GLN A 202 11.36 9.29 8.10
N PRO A 203 12.06 8.47 7.30
CA PRO A 203 12.86 8.97 6.19
C PRO A 203 12.02 9.90 5.30
N HIS A 204 12.61 10.93 4.68
CA HIS A 204 11.87 11.83 3.77
C HIS A 204 11.10 11.06 2.69
N ARG A 205 11.70 9.96 2.19
CA ARG A 205 11.07 9.05 1.23
C ARG A 205 9.81 8.38 1.78
N GLU A 206 9.82 7.95 3.03
CA GLU A 206 8.64 7.40 3.71
C GLU A 206 7.60 8.49 3.97
N PHE A 207 8.02 9.69 4.40
CA PHE A 207 7.09 10.79 4.64
C PHE A 207 6.33 11.17 3.36
N VAL A 208 7.03 11.28 2.22
CA VAL A 208 6.42 11.50 0.89
C VAL A 208 5.57 10.30 0.45
N TYR A 209 5.99 9.07 0.75
CA TYR A 209 5.18 7.87 0.50
C TYR A 209 3.84 7.95 1.22
N ARG A 210 3.85 8.27 2.53
CA ARG A 210 2.64 8.35 3.36
C ARG A 210 1.69 9.46 2.91
N THR A 211 2.20 10.63 2.51
CA THR A 211 1.32 11.69 1.99
C THR A 211 0.79 11.38 0.58
N GLY A 212 1.48 10.52 -0.20
CA GLY A 212 1.15 10.22 -1.59
C GLY A 212 0.32 8.96 -1.84
N TYR A 213 0.46 7.91 -1.03
CA TYR A 213 -0.03 6.56 -1.36
C TYR A 213 -1.56 6.50 -1.55
N GLU A 214 -2.31 7.10 -0.62
CA GLU A 214 -3.78 7.23 -0.69
C GLU A 214 -4.23 7.98 -1.96
N LEU A 215 -3.37 8.86 -2.49
CA LEU A 215 -3.63 9.72 -3.64
C LEU A 215 -3.11 9.15 -4.96
N GLY A 216 -2.66 7.89 -4.95
CA GLY A 216 -2.10 7.21 -6.11
C GLY A 216 -0.76 7.80 -6.54
N ARG A 217 0.06 8.25 -5.58
CA ARG A 217 1.42 8.75 -5.80
C ARG A 217 2.42 7.96 -4.98
N HIS A 218 3.61 7.80 -5.54
CA HIS A 218 4.70 7.08 -4.91
C HIS A 218 6.02 7.83 -5.19
N ILE A 219 6.95 7.80 -4.24
CA ILE A 219 8.25 8.51 -4.39
C ILE A 219 9.01 8.03 -5.64
N ILE A 220 8.95 6.72 -5.93
CA ILE A 220 9.48 6.13 -7.17
C ILE A 220 8.91 6.83 -8.40
N GLY A 221 7.58 7.03 -8.48
CA GLY A 221 6.97 7.68 -9.63
C GLY A 221 7.35 9.15 -9.77
N TYR A 222 7.45 9.89 -8.67
CA TYR A 222 7.93 11.27 -8.69
C TYR A 222 9.36 11.38 -9.23
N GLU A 223 10.26 10.52 -8.76
CA GLU A 223 11.67 10.52 -9.19
C GLU A 223 11.83 10.01 -10.62
N VAL A 224 11.06 9.01 -11.04
CA VAL A 224 10.98 8.60 -12.45
C VAL A 224 10.51 9.77 -13.32
N GLN A 225 9.45 10.50 -12.93
CA GLN A 225 8.98 11.65 -13.68
C GLN A 225 10.02 12.78 -13.76
N LYS A 226 10.80 13.01 -12.70
CA LYS A 226 11.95 13.94 -12.74
C LYS A 226 12.97 13.52 -13.81
N VAL A 227 13.27 12.22 -13.90
CA VAL A 227 14.16 11.67 -14.95
C VAL A 227 13.55 11.82 -16.34
N LEU A 228 12.27 11.51 -16.51
CA LEU A 228 11.60 11.64 -17.82
C LEU A 228 11.52 13.11 -18.28
N ALA A 229 11.30 14.06 -17.36
CA ALA A 229 11.36 15.49 -17.66
C ALA A 229 12.78 15.95 -18.05
N ALA A 230 13.82 15.40 -17.40
CA ALA A 230 15.20 15.66 -17.80
C ALA A 230 15.46 15.17 -19.23
N ILE A 231 14.95 13.98 -19.58
CA ILE A 231 15.04 13.43 -20.94
C ILE A 231 14.30 14.32 -21.94
N ASP A 232 13.12 14.83 -21.58
CA ASP A 232 12.39 15.78 -22.44
C ASP A 232 13.24 17.03 -22.72
N ALA A 233 13.90 17.58 -21.70
CA ALA A 233 14.77 18.75 -21.86
C ALA A 233 16.04 18.45 -22.68
N LEU A 234 16.64 17.27 -22.50
CA LEU A 234 17.80 16.82 -23.28
C LEU A 234 17.43 16.61 -24.76
N LYS A 235 16.26 16.03 -25.05
CA LYS A 235 15.74 15.88 -26.42
C LYS A 235 15.38 17.22 -27.04
N ALA A 236 14.84 18.17 -26.27
CA ALA A 236 14.56 19.52 -26.76
C ALA A 236 15.83 20.29 -27.13
N ARG A 237 16.97 19.98 -26.47
CA ARG A 237 18.29 20.55 -26.80
C ARG A 237 18.89 19.92 -28.06
N ASP A 238 18.90 18.59 -28.13
CA ASP A 238 19.37 17.84 -29.30
C ASP A 238 18.69 16.46 -29.32
N ASP A 239 17.80 16.26 -30.29
CA ASP A 239 17.01 15.04 -30.42
C ASP A 239 17.78 13.91 -31.13
N THR A 240 18.91 14.24 -31.78
CA THR A 240 19.72 13.31 -32.57
C THR A 240 20.68 12.48 -31.72
N LEU A 241 21.04 12.99 -30.53
CA LEU A 241 21.97 12.33 -29.63
C LEU A 241 21.31 11.14 -28.90
N PRO A 242 22.05 10.03 -28.73
CA PRO A 242 21.61 8.89 -27.94
C PRO A 242 21.55 9.24 -26.46
N ILE A 243 20.59 8.65 -25.75
CA ILE A 243 20.34 8.87 -24.32
C ILE A 243 20.60 7.58 -23.54
N GLY A 244 21.46 7.66 -22.52
CA GLY A 244 21.64 6.61 -21.53
C GLY A 244 21.04 7.00 -20.18
N VAL A 245 20.65 6.01 -19.40
CA VAL A 245 20.43 6.17 -17.96
C VAL A 245 21.31 5.19 -17.21
N MET A 246 21.86 5.61 -16.08
CA MET A 246 22.64 4.74 -15.21
C MET A 246 22.37 5.07 -13.76
N GLY A 247 22.45 4.10 -12.85
CA GLY A 247 22.36 4.41 -11.44
C GLY A 247 22.77 3.32 -10.48
N TYR A 248 22.95 3.73 -9.23
CA TYR A 248 23.34 2.90 -8.10
C TYR A 248 22.30 2.96 -6.98
N GLY A 249 21.98 1.84 -6.31
CA GLY A 249 21.05 1.83 -5.17
C GLY A 249 19.64 2.28 -5.57
N GLU A 250 19.06 3.27 -4.88
CA GLU A 250 17.80 3.89 -5.34
C GLU A 250 17.92 4.47 -6.75
N GLY A 251 19.07 5.03 -7.12
CA GLY A 251 19.31 5.50 -8.47
C GLY A 251 19.26 4.37 -9.50
N GLY A 252 19.68 3.16 -9.12
CA GLY A 252 19.55 1.95 -9.94
C GLY A 252 18.09 1.54 -10.14
N LEU A 253 17.28 1.63 -9.07
CA LEU A 253 15.82 1.44 -9.14
C LEU A 253 15.20 2.43 -10.13
N ILE A 254 15.46 3.73 -9.95
CA ILE A 254 14.88 4.78 -10.79
C ILE A 254 15.37 4.65 -12.24
N ALA A 255 16.64 4.29 -12.48
CA ALA A 255 17.17 4.04 -13.82
C ALA A 255 16.43 2.88 -14.51
N LEU A 256 16.22 1.75 -13.81
CA LEU A 256 15.49 0.60 -14.34
C LEU A 256 14.06 1.00 -14.72
N TYR A 257 13.35 1.68 -13.83
CA TYR A 257 11.95 2.05 -14.03
C TYR A 257 11.79 3.13 -15.11
N ALA A 258 12.68 4.14 -15.15
CA ALA A 258 12.67 5.15 -16.20
C ALA A 258 12.92 4.52 -17.58
N ALA A 259 13.92 3.64 -17.70
CA ALA A 259 14.18 2.89 -18.93
C ALA A 259 13.01 1.99 -19.33
N ALA A 260 12.35 1.39 -18.33
CA ALA A 260 11.15 0.60 -18.54
C ALA A 260 9.90 1.42 -18.86
N LEU A 261 9.86 2.75 -18.69
CA LEU A 261 8.71 3.58 -19.03
C LEU A 261 8.91 4.43 -20.29
N ASP A 262 10.14 4.78 -20.64
CA ASP A 262 10.42 5.67 -21.77
C ASP A 262 11.29 5.00 -22.82
N THR A 263 10.70 4.76 -24.00
CA THR A 263 11.34 4.08 -25.13
C THR A 263 12.43 4.90 -25.82
N ARG A 264 12.57 6.20 -25.49
CA ARG A 264 13.62 7.08 -26.04
C ARG A 264 15.00 6.84 -25.41
N ILE A 265 15.07 6.17 -24.26
CA ILE A 265 16.33 5.80 -23.60
C ILE A 265 16.99 4.64 -24.35
N ASN A 266 18.17 4.83 -24.91
CA ASN A 266 18.87 3.84 -25.73
C ASN A 266 19.49 2.70 -24.93
N ALA A 267 19.99 2.97 -23.72
CA ALA A 267 20.61 1.98 -22.84
C ALA A 267 20.44 2.34 -21.36
N ALA A 268 20.31 1.31 -20.52
CA ALA A 268 20.22 1.44 -19.06
C ALA A 268 21.34 0.66 -18.37
N PHE A 269 21.98 1.25 -17.36
CA PHE A 269 22.95 0.57 -16.49
C PHE A 269 22.48 0.59 -15.04
N VAL A 270 22.22 -0.59 -14.46
CA VAL A 270 21.63 -0.74 -13.13
C VAL A 270 22.64 -1.45 -12.23
N SER A 271 23.16 -0.74 -11.24
CA SER A 271 24.12 -1.26 -10.25
C SER A 271 23.49 -1.24 -8.85
N GLY A 272 23.75 -2.29 -8.06
CA GLY A 272 23.35 -2.32 -6.65
C GLY A 272 21.83 -2.19 -6.39
N TYR A 273 20.99 -2.76 -7.26
CA TYR A 273 19.53 -2.78 -7.08
C TYR A 273 18.89 -4.10 -7.55
N PHE A 274 19.16 -4.50 -8.79
CA PHE A 274 18.45 -5.58 -9.49
C PHE A 274 18.51 -6.93 -8.75
N GLN A 275 17.35 -7.50 -8.42
CA GLN A 275 17.26 -8.77 -7.66
C GLN A 275 15.84 -9.39 -7.70
N PRO A 276 15.67 -10.66 -7.28
CA PRO A 276 14.33 -11.21 -7.01
C PRO A 276 13.57 -10.36 -5.99
N ARG A 277 12.30 -10.07 -6.27
CA ARG A 277 11.52 -9.05 -5.53
C ARG A 277 10.50 -9.62 -4.56
N GLU A 278 10.39 -10.94 -4.44
CA GLU A 278 9.41 -11.64 -3.58
C GLU A 278 9.59 -11.32 -2.09
N SER A 279 10.77 -10.84 -1.70
CA SER A 279 11.08 -10.35 -0.34
C SER A 279 11.03 -8.82 -0.19
N VAL A 280 10.48 -8.06 -1.15
CA VAL A 280 10.40 -6.58 -1.09
C VAL A 280 9.69 -6.06 0.17
N TRP A 281 8.82 -6.86 0.77
CA TRP A 281 8.14 -6.52 2.03
C TRP A 281 9.11 -6.29 3.20
N LYS A 282 10.34 -6.81 3.14
CA LYS A 282 11.42 -6.58 4.14
C LYS A 282 12.16 -5.27 3.95
N GLU A 283 12.05 -4.68 2.76
CA GLU A 283 12.72 -3.44 2.41
C GLU A 283 11.94 -2.23 2.95
N PRO A 284 12.57 -1.04 3.07
CA PRO A 284 11.88 0.16 3.54
C PRO A 284 10.55 0.40 2.82
N ILE A 285 9.54 0.88 3.55
CA ILE A 285 8.15 0.94 3.05
C ILE A 285 8.00 1.76 1.77
N TYR A 286 8.88 2.73 1.54
CA TYR A 286 8.94 3.52 0.30
C TYR A 286 9.38 2.72 -0.94
N ARG A 287 9.62 1.40 -0.83
CA ARG A 287 9.74 0.45 -1.96
C ARG A 287 8.54 -0.50 -2.09
N ASN A 288 7.55 -0.41 -1.20
CA ASN A 288 6.35 -1.25 -1.20
C ASN A 288 5.29 -0.69 -2.18
N VAL A 289 5.25 -1.27 -3.38
CA VAL A 289 4.38 -0.81 -4.47
C VAL A 289 3.15 -1.71 -4.59
N TRP A 290 1.97 -1.11 -4.64
CA TRP A 290 0.70 -1.82 -4.88
C TRP A 290 0.76 -2.61 -6.19
N SER A 291 0.30 -3.86 -6.17
CA SER A 291 0.19 -4.72 -7.36
C SER A 291 1.51 -4.99 -8.12
N LEU A 292 2.67 -4.66 -7.54
CA LEU A 292 3.96 -4.89 -8.22
C LEU A 292 4.15 -6.37 -8.56
N LEU A 293 4.24 -7.24 -7.55
CA LEU A 293 4.48 -8.68 -7.70
C LEU A 293 3.31 -9.45 -8.31
N HIS A 294 2.13 -8.85 -8.41
CA HIS A 294 1.01 -9.41 -9.17
C HIS A 294 1.39 -9.56 -10.65
N GLU A 295 2.14 -8.61 -11.22
CA GLU A 295 2.44 -8.55 -12.65
C GLU A 295 3.95 -8.48 -12.98
N PHE A 296 4.76 -8.00 -12.04
CA PHE A 296 6.17 -7.66 -12.25
C PHE A 296 7.07 -8.15 -11.12
N GLY A 297 8.23 -8.70 -11.46
CA GLY A 297 9.48 -8.58 -10.69
C GLY A 297 10.49 -7.78 -11.51
N ASP A 298 11.73 -7.69 -11.03
CA ASP A 298 12.77 -6.94 -11.74
C ASP A 298 13.04 -7.52 -13.14
N ALA A 299 12.94 -8.84 -13.35
CA ALA A 299 13.04 -9.44 -14.67
C ALA A 299 11.91 -9.02 -15.64
N GLU A 300 10.67 -8.91 -15.16
CA GLU A 300 9.57 -8.41 -15.97
C GLU A 300 9.76 -6.93 -16.33
N VAL A 301 10.18 -6.10 -15.37
CA VAL A 301 10.49 -4.68 -15.61
C VAL A 301 11.64 -4.55 -16.62
N ALA A 302 12.70 -5.37 -16.49
CA ALA A 302 13.78 -5.44 -17.47
C ALA A 302 13.28 -5.82 -18.87
N SER A 303 12.30 -6.74 -18.97
CA SER A 303 11.74 -7.14 -20.27
C SER A 303 11.06 -5.97 -21.00
N LEU A 304 10.55 -4.96 -20.29
CA LEU A 304 9.98 -3.75 -20.90
C LEU A 304 11.03 -2.83 -21.58
N ILE A 305 12.32 -3.03 -21.29
CA ILE A 305 13.40 -2.25 -21.89
C ILE A 305 13.69 -2.76 -23.31
N ALA A 306 13.51 -4.07 -23.54
CA ALA A 306 13.69 -4.68 -24.85
C ALA A 306 12.90 -3.94 -25.95
N PRO A 307 13.49 -3.74 -27.14
CA PRO A 307 14.76 -4.32 -27.63
C PRO A 307 16.03 -3.55 -27.21
N ARG A 308 15.91 -2.54 -26.35
CA ARG A 308 17.01 -1.65 -25.95
C ARG A 308 17.89 -2.34 -24.90
N ALA A 309 19.11 -1.85 -24.74
CA ALA A 309 20.12 -2.51 -23.93
C ALA A 309 19.92 -2.27 -22.42
N LEU A 310 20.08 -3.33 -21.63
CA LEU A 310 20.14 -3.28 -20.18
C LEU A 310 21.44 -3.93 -19.70
N PHE A 311 22.15 -3.24 -18.82
CA PHE A 311 23.36 -3.73 -18.19
C PHE A 311 23.09 -3.82 -16.69
N VAL A 312 23.27 -4.99 -16.10
CA VAL A 312 23.05 -5.25 -14.67
C VAL A 312 24.37 -5.59 -14.02
N GLU A 313 24.69 -4.87 -12.95
CA GLU A 313 25.89 -5.08 -12.16
C GLU A 313 25.51 -5.53 -10.74
N ALA A 314 25.92 -6.74 -10.38
CA ALA A 314 25.91 -7.21 -9.00
C ALA A 314 27.10 -6.60 -8.25
N CYS A 315 26.78 -5.80 -7.23
CA CYS A 315 27.74 -5.17 -6.32
C CYS A 315 27.09 -5.01 -4.94
N GLU A 316 27.83 -4.47 -3.98
CA GLU A 316 27.28 -4.09 -2.67
C GLU A 316 26.19 -3.01 -2.81
N GLN A 317 25.00 -3.29 -2.30
CA GLN A 317 23.90 -2.30 -2.22
C GLN A 317 24.16 -1.31 -1.07
N PRO A 318 23.52 -0.13 -1.07
CA PRO A 318 23.56 0.78 0.07
C PRO A 318 23.13 0.05 1.35
N ASN A 319 23.96 0.12 2.39
CA ASN A 319 23.66 -0.50 3.67
C ASN A 319 22.64 0.34 4.45
N VAL A 320 21.40 -0.16 4.56
CA VAL A 320 20.34 0.46 5.35
C VAL A 320 19.85 -0.56 6.37
N SER A 321 20.16 -0.36 7.64
CA SER A 321 19.78 -1.28 8.72
C SER A 321 18.38 -1.03 9.30
N GLY A 322 17.78 0.12 9.00
CA GLY A 322 16.52 0.57 9.58
C GLY A 322 16.22 2.03 9.20
N PRO A 323 15.05 2.57 9.58
CA PRO A 323 14.81 4.01 9.53
C PRO A 323 15.72 4.75 10.55
N PRO A 324 15.81 6.10 10.47
CA PRO A 324 16.42 6.91 11.51
C PRO A 324 15.95 6.53 12.92
N GLU A 325 16.87 6.47 13.87
CA GLU A 325 16.56 6.07 15.25
C GLU A 325 15.56 7.04 15.91
N PRO A 326 14.56 6.54 16.64
CA PRO A 326 13.62 7.41 17.35
C PRO A 326 14.31 8.11 18.54
N ASP A 327 14.01 9.41 18.74
CA ASP A 327 14.58 10.21 19.84
C ASP A 327 13.55 10.61 20.91
N GLY A 328 12.42 9.90 20.96
CA GLY A 328 11.31 10.13 21.89
C GLY A 328 10.34 11.23 21.44
N ALA A 329 10.84 12.31 20.82
CA ALA A 329 10.00 13.34 20.19
C ALA A 329 9.63 12.96 18.74
N ARG A 330 10.57 12.32 18.04
CA ARG A 330 10.41 11.79 16.68
C ARG A 330 10.31 10.27 16.75
N ASN A 331 9.22 9.73 16.23
CA ASN A 331 8.94 8.29 16.13
C ASN A 331 7.90 8.04 15.02
N GLY A 332 7.57 6.76 14.79
CA GLY A 332 6.51 6.35 13.87
C GLY A 332 6.99 5.89 12.48
N ALA A 333 8.29 5.73 12.26
CA ALA A 333 8.83 5.15 11.02
C ALA A 333 8.57 3.65 10.89
N ALA A 334 8.27 3.22 9.67
CA ALA A 334 8.11 1.82 9.34
C ALA A 334 9.47 1.08 9.40
N PRO A 335 9.52 -0.16 9.91
CA PRO A 335 10.76 -0.94 9.89
C PRO A 335 11.16 -1.29 8.45
N GLY A 336 12.42 -1.62 8.20
CA GLY A 336 12.85 -2.10 6.89
C GLY A 336 14.32 -1.90 6.65
N GLN A 337 14.91 -2.80 5.87
CA GLN A 337 16.36 -2.83 5.64
C GLN A 337 16.68 -3.09 4.17
N ILE A 338 17.82 -2.59 3.72
CA ILE A 338 18.39 -2.93 2.42
C ILE A 338 19.63 -3.76 2.69
N THR A 339 19.60 -5.00 2.20
CA THR A 339 20.71 -5.95 2.31
C THR A 339 21.18 -6.36 0.93
N THR A 340 22.50 -6.48 0.74
CA THR A 340 23.09 -6.94 -0.51
C THR A 340 22.69 -8.39 -0.82
N PRO A 341 22.02 -8.66 -1.97
CA PRO A 341 21.73 -10.02 -2.41
C PRO A 341 23.02 -10.75 -2.83
N SER A 342 22.98 -12.07 -2.90
CA SER A 342 24.11 -12.81 -3.49
C SER A 342 24.21 -12.53 -4.99
N SER A 343 25.43 -12.54 -5.53
CA SER A 343 25.65 -12.40 -6.97
C SER A 343 24.89 -13.46 -7.77
N GLU A 344 24.79 -14.68 -7.24
CA GLU A 344 24.01 -15.77 -7.84
C GLU A 344 22.52 -15.44 -7.94
N ALA A 345 21.94 -14.78 -6.94
CA ALA A 345 20.54 -14.37 -6.96
C ALA A 345 20.28 -13.30 -8.03
N VAL A 346 21.18 -12.30 -8.13
CA VAL A 346 21.12 -11.28 -9.18
C VAL A 346 21.25 -11.92 -10.56
N LYS A 347 22.23 -12.82 -10.74
CA LYS A 347 22.44 -13.55 -11.99
C LYS A 347 21.22 -14.38 -12.37
N ALA A 348 20.61 -15.10 -11.42
CA ALA A 348 19.41 -15.89 -11.67
C ALA A 348 18.23 -15.02 -12.15
N GLU A 349 18.04 -13.85 -11.56
CA GLU A 349 16.99 -12.92 -12.00
C GLU A 349 17.31 -12.35 -13.41
N VAL A 350 18.58 -12.11 -13.74
CA VAL A 350 18.98 -11.71 -15.10
C VAL A 350 18.71 -12.82 -16.10
N GLU A 351 19.02 -14.09 -15.78
CA GLU A 351 18.67 -15.22 -16.65
C GLU A 351 17.15 -15.33 -16.83
N ARG A 352 16.36 -15.09 -15.78
CA ARG A 352 14.89 -15.02 -15.89
C ARG A 352 14.46 -13.94 -16.89
N ALA A 353 15.06 -12.76 -16.83
CA ALA A 353 14.78 -11.67 -17.78
C ALA A 353 15.14 -12.05 -19.22
N ARG A 354 16.28 -12.73 -19.44
CA ARG A 354 16.69 -13.24 -20.75
C ARG A 354 15.71 -14.30 -21.29
N LEU A 355 15.24 -15.20 -20.44
CA LEU A 355 14.26 -16.23 -20.82
C LEU A 355 12.93 -15.62 -21.26
N LEU A 356 12.46 -14.55 -20.59
CA LEU A 356 11.26 -13.80 -21.01
C LEU A 356 11.39 -13.17 -22.42
N LEU A 357 12.61 -13.05 -22.93
CA LEU A 357 12.94 -12.45 -24.23
C LEU A 357 13.44 -13.45 -25.27
N ALA A 358 13.54 -14.74 -24.94
CA ALA A 358 14.17 -15.76 -25.77
C ALA A 358 13.56 -15.92 -27.18
N GLY A 359 12.29 -15.52 -27.35
CA GLY A 359 11.60 -15.54 -28.64
C GLY A 359 11.97 -14.39 -29.59
N LEU A 360 12.64 -13.34 -29.12
CA LEU A 360 12.92 -12.13 -29.91
C LEU A 360 14.13 -12.36 -30.84
N SER A 361 13.92 -12.18 -32.16
CA SER A 361 14.86 -12.54 -33.23
C SER A 361 16.22 -11.82 -33.19
N ARG A 362 16.29 -10.63 -32.58
CA ARG A 362 17.52 -9.93 -32.24
C ARG A 362 17.52 -9.74 -30.72
N GLN A 363 18.28 -10.56 -30.00
CA GLN A 363 18.32 -10.55 -28.55
C GLN A 363 18.59 -9.12 -28.05
N ALA A 364 17.65 -8.57 -27.27
CA ALA A 364 17.92 -7.36 -26.50
C ALA A 364 19.09 -7.68 -25.57
N PRO A 365 20.21 -6.94 -25.61
CA PRO A 365 21.35 -7.26 -24.77
C PRO A 365 20.98 -6.92 -23.33
N ILE A 366 20.63 -7.95 -22.56
CA ILE A 366 20.66 -7.91 -21.10
C ILE A 366 22.01 -8.51 -20.69
N GLU A 367 22.95 -7.66 -20.29
CA GLU A 367 24.28 -8.05 -19.86
C GLU A 367 24.40 -8.10 -18.34
N PHE A 368 25.17 -9.05 -17.84
CA PHE A 368 25.39 -9.25 -16.40
C PHE A 368 26.88 -9.12 -16.08
N PHE A 369 27.17 -8.37 -15.03
CA PHE A 369 28.51 -8.22 -14.46
C PHE A 369 28.48 -8.50 -12.97
N ASP A 370 29.50 -9.21 -12.50
CA ASP A 370 29.78 -9.35 -11.08
C ASP A 370 30.98 -8.48 -10.74
N ALA A 371 30.73 -7.38 -10.03
CA ALA A 371 31.77 -6.47 -9.54
C ALA A 371 32.29 -6.91 -8.15
N GLY A 372 31.70 -7.93 -7.52
CA GLY A 372 32.06 -8.36 -6.18
C GLY A 372 31.83 -7.28 -5.13
N LYS A 373 32.67 -7.26 -4.09
CA LYS A 373 32.63 -6.27 -3.00
C LYS A 373 33.28 -4.94 -3.37
N ASP A 374 34.08 -4.92 -4.43
CA ASP A 374 34.81 -3.73 -4.83
C ASP A 374 33.97 -2.94 -5.85
N GLY A 375 33.28 -1.92 -5.36
CA GLY A 375 32.78 -0.72 -6.05
C GLY A 375 31.50 -0.83 -6.89
N ALA A 376 30.56 0.06 -6.59
CA ALA A 376 29.40 0.33 -7.42
C ALA A 376 29.77 1.05 -8.73
N LEU A 377 29.04 0.70 -9.79
CA LEU A 377 29.18 1.19 -11.17
C LEU A 377 30.56 0.92 -11.78
N GLN A 378 31.40 0.03 -11.26
CA GLN A 378 32.76 -0.14 -11.79
C GLN A 378 32.82 -0.56 -13.27
N SER A 379 31.79 -1.25 -13.76
CA SER A 379 31.71 -1.70 -15.14
C SER A 379 30.95 -0.73 -16.06
N TRP A 380 30.69 0.51 -15.63
CA TRP A 380 29.94 1.48 -16.45
C TRP A 380 30.66 1.82 -17.78
N ALA A 381 31.99 1.91 -17.78
CA ALA A 381 32.80 2.29 -18.95
C ALA A 381 33.10 1.10 -19.88
N ARG A 382 32.35 0.01 -19.77
CA ARG A 382 32.47 -1.15 -20.65
C ARG A 382 32.14 -0.77 -22.08
N VAL A 383 32.88 -1.39 -23.00
CA VAL A 383 32.81 -1.17 -24.44
C VAL A 383 31.37 -1.28 -24.94
N GLU A 384 30.63 -2.26 -24.44
CA GLU A 384 29.29 -2.63 -24.85
C GLU A 384 28.28 -1.52 -24.51
N PHE A 385 28.36 -0.93 -23.31
CA PHE A 385 27.49 0.19 -22.92
C PHE A 385 27.81 1.45 -23.73
N LEU A 386 29.09 1.79 -23.88
CA LEU A 386 29.54 2.95 -24.65
C LEU A 386 29.15 2.85 -26.13
N GLN A 387 29.22 1.66 -26.73
CA GLN A 387 28.78 1.42 -28.11
C GLN A 387 27.28 1.70 -28.32
N MET A 388 26.43 1.37 -27.35
CA MET A 388 24.99 1.68 -27.43
C MET A 388 24.73 3.19 -27.41
N LEU A 389 25.64 3.95 -26.81
CA LEU A 389 25.66 5.42 -26.82
C LEU A 389 26.47 6.02 -27.97
N ARG A 390 26.90 5.19 -28.95
CA ARG A 390 27.70 5.61 -30.12
C ARG A 390 29.03 6.29 -29.75
N ILE A 391 29.60 5.94 -28.60
CA ILE A 391 30.90 6.42 -28.14
C ILE A 391 31.97 5.41 -28.58
N ASP A 392 33.07 5.91 -29.16
CA ASP A 392 34.20 5.07 -29.55
C ASP A 392 34.88 4.48 -28.30
N PRO A 393 35.01 3.15 -28.16
CA PRO A 393 35.67 2.54 -27.01
C PRO A 393 37.19 2.75 -26.99
N VAL A 394 37.83 3.19 -28.08
CA VAL A 394 39.29 3.43 -28.11
C VAL A 394 39.68 4.67 -27.30
N THR A 395 38.80 5.67 -27.20
CA THR A 395 39.00 6.86 -26.35
C THR A 395 38.84 6.56 -24.85
N SER A 396 38.27 5.41 -24.45
CA SER A 396 38.07 5.05 -23.04
C SER A 396 39.32 4.58 -22.28
N LYS A 397 40.39 4.20 -23.00
CA LYS A 397 41.67 3.81 -22.38
C LYS A 397 42.45 4.97 -21.75
N ASN A 398 42.04 6.21 -22.00
CA ASN A 398 42.70 7.43 -21.55
C ASN A 398 41.91 8.23 -20.49
N VAL A 399 40.87 7.65 -19.85
CA VAL A 399 40.10 8.33 -18.80
C VAL A 399 41.05 8.64 -17.62
N LEU A 400 41.43 9.91 -17.50
CA LEU A 400 42.27 10.41 -16.43
C LEU A 400 41.39 10.60 -15.18
N HIS A 401 41.74 9.92 -14.09
CA HIS A 401 41.20 10.21 -12.76
C HIS A 401 41.70 11.59 -12.29
N ALA A 402 41.17 12.66 -12.88
CA ALA A 402 41.46 14.01 -12.47
C ALA A 402 40.68 14.31 -11.18
N SER A 403 41.41 14.69 -10.13
CA SER A 403 40.79 15.22 -8.92
C SER A 403 40.18 16.58 -9.24
N LEU A 404 38.86 16.65 -9.34
CA LEU A 404 38.14 17.91 -9.53
C LEU A 404 38.02 18.59 -8.16
N THR A 405 38.62 19.77 -8.03
CA THR A 405 38.33 20.66 -6.89
C THR A 405 37.09 21.46 -7.25
N MET A 406 35.97 21.12 -6.60
CA MET A 406 34.68 21.74 -6.87
C MET A 406 34.56 23.11 -6.18
N PRO A 407 33.97 24.11 -6.84
CA PRO A 407 33.49 25.30 -6.16
C PRO A 407 32.25 25.00 -5.33
N GLN A 408 31.99 25.85 -4.34
CA GLN A 408 30.87 25.71 -3.40
C GLN A 408 29.54 25.78 -4.14
N LEU A 409 28.79 24.67 -4.14
CA LEU A 409 27.43 24.62 -4.65
C LEU A 409 26.44 25.28 -3.69
N PRO A 410 25.24 25.68 -4.17
CA PRO A 410 24.17 26.13 -3.28
C PRO A 410 23.92 25.12 -2.17
N ASP A 411 23.52 25.60 -0.99
CA ASP A 411 23.33 24.79 0.22
C ASP A 411 22.56 23.47 -0.07
N PRO A 412 23.23 22.30 0.04
CA PRO A 412 22.62 20.99 -0.21
C PRO A 412 21.42 20.70 0.69
N ALA A 413 21.42 21.20 1.93
CA ALA A 413 20.32 21.03 2.87
C ALA A 413 19.10 21.84 2.41
N ALA A 414 19.30 23.12 2.04
CA ALA A 414 18.23 23.94 1.47
C ALA A 414 17.67 23.34 0.17
N ARG A 415 18.51 22.69 -0.64
CA ARG A 415 18.09 21.98 -1.86
C ARG A 415 17.22 20.77 -1.52
N MET A 416 17.67 19.91 -0.60
CA MET A 416 16.87 18.76 -0.14
C MET A 416 15.52 19.21 0.41
N LYS A 417 15.51 20.23 1.28
CA LYS A 417 14.29 20.79 1.86
C LYS A 417 13.30 21.24 0.78
N ARG A 418 13.76 21.96 -0.25
CA ARG A 418 12.90 22.38 -1.38
C ARG A 418 12.32 21.17 -2.12
N GLN A 419 13.15 20.17 -2.42
CA GLN A 419 12.71 18.98 -3.15
C GLN A 419 11.67 18.18 -2.36
N VAL A 420 11.86 18.01 -1.04
CA VAL A 420 10.87 17.36 -0.17
C VAL A 420 9.58 18.18 -0.09
N GLN A 421 9.69 19.49 0.12
CA GLN A 421 8.52 20.37 0.24
C GLN A 421 7.69 20.40 -1.05
N GLN A 422 8.30 20.45 -2.24
CA GLN A 422 7.57 20.40 -3.51
C GLN A 422 6.73 19.14 -3.66
N LEU A 423 7.24 17.98 -3.23
CA LEU A 423 6.48 16.72 -3.28
C LEU A 423 5.34 16.72 -2.25
N ILE A 424 5.60 17.22 -1.04
CA ILE A 424 4.55 17.39 -0.02
C ILE A 424 3.46 18.34 -0.53
N ASP A 425 3.82 19.50 -1.06
CA ASP A 425 2.88 20.50 -1.59
C ASP A 425 2.00 19.92 -2.71
N ASP A 426 2.58 19.12 -3.62
CA ASP A 426 1.81 18.41 -4.64
C ASP A 426 0.83 17.41 -3.99
N THR A 427 1.26 16.62 -3.01
CA THR A 427 0.33 15.70 -2.32
C THR A 427 -0.80 16.44 -1.59
N GLN A 428 -0.53 17.60 -0.97
CA GLN A 428 -1.58 18.42 -0.36
C GLN A 428 -2.54 19.01 -1.40
N TYR A 429 -2.02 19.47 -2.55
CA TYR A 429 -2.85 19.88 -3.68
C TYR A 429 -3.75 18.72 -4.14
N LEU A 430 -3.18 17.53 -4.37
CA LEU A 430 -3.92 16.35 -4.81
C LEU A 430 -4.98 15.91 -3.80
N MET A 431 -4.70 16.00 -2.50
CA MET A 431 -5.67 15.75 -1.42
C MET A 431 -6.88 16.68 -1.53
N HIS A 432 -6.67 17.97 -1.79
CA HIS A 432 -7.77 18.90 -2.02
C HIS A 432 -8.51 18.67 -3.35
N GLN A 433 -7.84 18.11 -4.36
CA GLN A 433 -8.47 17.72 -5.63
C GLN A 433 -9.22 16.38 -5.55
N ALA A 434 -8.98 15.58 -4.52
CA ALA A 434 -9.44 14.20 -4.40
C ALA A 434 -10.96 14.07 -4.57
N GLU A 435 -11.74 14.96 -3.94
CA GLU A 435 -13.20 14.95 -4.06
C GLU A 435 -13.70 15.17 -5.49
N PHE A 436 -13.08 16.11 -6.24
CA PHE A 436 -13.47 16.37 -7.63
C PHE A 436 -13.15 15.17 -8.52
N ARG A 437 -12.02 14.51 -8.29
CA ARG A 437 -11.66 13.28 -9.00
C ARG A 437 -12.59 12.12 -8.67
N ARG A 438 -13.01 11.97 -7.40
CA ARG A 438 -14.05 10.99 -7.06
C ARG A 438 -15.36 11.29 -7.77
N LYS A 439 -15.77 12.56 -7.87
CA LYS A 439 -16.95 12.93 -8.65
C LYS A 439 -16.84 12.53 -10.13
N GLU A 440 -15.67 12.70 -10.75
CA GLU A 440 -15.41 12.24 -12.11
C GLU A 440 -15.44 10.71 -12.22
N PHE A 441 -14.83 10.01 -11.26
CA PHE A 441 -14.84 8.55 -11.18
C PHE A 441 -16.27 8.00 -11.07
N TRP A 442 -17.10 8.61 -10.22
CA TRP A 442 -18.50 8.24 -9.97
C TRP A 442 -19.50 8.78 -11.01
N ALA A 443 -19.04 9.45 -12.08
CA ALA A 443 -19.92 10.13 -13.05
C ALA A 443 -20.88 9.20 -13.82
N LYS A 444 -20.61 7.88 -13.86
CA LYS A 444 -21.47 6.88 -14.53
C LYS A 444 -22.46 6.21 -13.58
N ALA A 445 -22.40 6.49 -12.27
CA ALA A 445 -23.37 5.98 -11.32
C ALA A 445 -24.72 6.68 -11.54
N ASP A 446 -25.78 5.90 -11.66
CA ASP A 446 -27.12 6.38 -11.99
C ASP A 446 -27.99 6.41 -10.72
N ALA A 447 -28.05 7.58 -10.09
CA ALA A 447 -28.87 7.83 -8.91
C ALA A 447 -30.27 8.38 -9.25
N SER A 448 -30.81 8.10 -10.44
CA SER A 448 -32.15 8.56 -10.84
C SER A 448 -33.30 7.78 -10.17
N SER A 449 -33.05 6.53 -9.78
CA SER A 449 -33.95 5.71 -8.95
C SER A 449 -33.15 4.63 -8.20
N PRO A 450 -33.71 4.02 -7.15
CA PRO A 450 -33.08 2.89 -6.46
C PRO A 450 -32.72 1.73 -7.39
N GLU A 451 -33.58 1.41 -8.37
CA GLU A 451 -33.36 0.33 -9.32
C GLU A 451 -32.24 0.64 -10.32
N ALA A 452 -32.13 1.91 -10.75
CA ALA A 452 -31.04 2.37 -11.60
C ALA A 452 -29.71 2.38 -10.84
N TRP A 453 -29.74 2.79 -9.57
CA TRP A 453 -28.59 2.77 -8.68
C TRP A 453 -28.08 1.35 -8.48
N ALA A 454 -28.96 0.42 -8.09
CA ALA A 454 -28.61 -0.98 -7.86
C ALA A 454 -27.91 -1.63 -9.06
N LYS A 455 -28.22 -1.22 -10.30
CA LYS A 455 -27.56 -1.74 -11.50
C LYS A 455 -26.22 -1.05 -11.78
N SER A 456 -26.16 0.27 -11.65
CA SER A 456 -24.97 1.04 -12.01
C SER A 456 -23.86 0.97 -10.95
N VAL A 457 -24.21 0.72 -9.69
CA VAL A 457 -23.27 0.63 -8.57
C VAL A 457 -22.42 -0.65 -8.59
N GLU A 458 -22.89 -1.73 -9.24
CA GLU A 458 -22.17 -3.01 -9.28
C GLU A 458 -20.74 -2.88 -9.82
N TRP A 459 -20.55 -2.08 -10.88
CA TRP A 459 -19.21 -1.84 -11.41
C TRP A 459 -18.27 -1.20 -10.37
N TYR A 460 -18.79 -0.27 -9.57
CA TYR A 460 -18.04 0.39 -8.50
C TYR A 460 -17.75 -0.57 -7.35
N ARG A 461 -18.66 -1.48 -7.02
CA ARG A 461 -18.42 -2.53 -6.02
C ARG A 461 -17.35 -3.52 -6.49
N THR A 462 -17.40 -3.94 -7.75
CA THR A 462 -16.35 -4.77 -8.36
C THR A 462 -15.01 -4.06 -8.35
N TYR A 463 -14.95 -2.79 -8.76
CA TYR A 463 -13.72 -1.99 -8.69
C TYR A 463 -13.21 -1.87 -7.26
N PHE A 464 -14.09 -1.60 -6.29
CA PHE A 464 -13.71 -1.50 -4.88
C PHE A 464 -13.09 -2.82 -4.39
N ASN A 465 -13.71 -3.96 -4.74
CA ASN A 465 -13.21 -5.28 -4.35
C ASN A 465 -11.88 -5.63 -5.02
N GLU A 466 -11.78 -5.44 -6.33
CA GLU A 466 -10.67 -5.97 -7.13
C GLU A 466 -9.47 -5.01 -7.21
N GLU A 467 -9.73 -3.70 -7.27
CA GLU A 467 -8.70 -2.69 -7.52
C GLU A 467 -8.28 -1.91 -6.27
N ALA A 468 -9.22 -1.64 -5.34
CA ALA A 468 -8.92 -0.86 -4.12
C ALA A 468 -8.56 -1.75 -2.91
N ILE A 469 -9.32 -2.81 -2.68
CA ILE A 469 -9.10 -3.75 -1.56
C ILE A 469 -8.21 -4.92 -1.98
N GLY A 470 -8.37 -5.40 -3.22
CA GLY A 470 -7.76 -6.63 -3.71
C GLY A 470 -8.58 -7.86 -3.34
N ALA A 471 -8.93 -8.68 -4.33
CA ALA A 471 -9.81 -9.82 -4.14
C ALA A 471 -9.03 -11.14 -4.00
N LEU A 472 -9.25 -11.86 -2.90
CA LEU A 472 -8.88 -13.27 -2.81
C LEU A 472 -9.86 -14.14 -3.63
N PRO A 473 -9.48 -15.36 -4.04
CA PRO A 473 -10.41 -16.29 -4.69
C PRO A 473 -11.61 -16.64 -3.77
N PRO A 474 -12.73 -17.12 -4.34
CA PRO A 474 -13.85 -17.64 -3.54
C PRO A 474 -13.43 -18.73 -2.55
N ILE A 475 -14.17 -18.85 -1.44
CA ILE A 475 -13.90 -19.86 -0.42
C ILE A 475 -14.35 -21.23 -0.91
N GLU A 476 -13.44 -22.21 -0.88
CA GLU A 476 -13.74 -23.59 -1.27
C GLU A 476 -13.98 -24.51 -0.06
N LEU A 477 -13.56 -24.10 1.15
CA LEU A 477 -13.68 -24.91 2.35
C LEU A 477 -15.04 -24.72 3.03
N PRO A 478 -15.69 -25.81 3.51
CA PRO A 478 -16.84 -25.68 4.40
C PRO A 478 -16.41 -25.06 5.75
N PRO A 479 -17.34 -24.48 6.54
CA PRO A 479 -16.96 -23.79 7.77
C PRO A 479 -16.25 -24.64 8.81
N ASN A 480 -16.53 -25.95 8.85
CA ASN A 480 -15.96 -26.90 9.80
C ASN A 480 -15.92 -26.34 11.24
N ALA A 481 -17.08 -25.83 11.67
CA ALA A 481 -17.17 -25.07 12.91
C ALA A 481 -16.73 -25.92 14.11
N ARG A 482 -15.79 -25.36 14.87
CA ARG A 482 -15.31 -25.90 16.14
C ARG A 482 -15.68 -24.95 17.25
N THR A 483 -16.35 -25.43 18.29
CA THR A 483 -16.78 -24.57 19.40
C THR A 483 -16.47 -25.12 20.78
N ARG A 484 -16.36 -24.21 21.74
CA ARG A 484 -16.18 -24.50 23.17
C ARG A 484 -17.00 -23.50 23.97
N LEU A 485 -17.79 -23.99 24.92
CA LEU A 485 -18.49 -23.13 25.88
C LEU A 485 -17.47 -22.40 26.76
N VAL A 486 -17.55 -21.08 26.82
CA VAL A 486 -16.67 -20.22 27.64
C VAL A 486 -17.42 -19.40 28.67
N TYR A 487 -18.70 -19.07 28.42
CA TYR A 487 -19.53 -18.32 29.37
C TYR A 487 -20.89 -18.98 29.54
N ASP A 488 -21.39 -19.04 30.78
CA ASP A 488 -22.75 -19.48 31.08
C ASP A 488 -23.41 -18.45 32.03
N GLN A 489 -24.05 -17.45 31.44
CA GLN A 489 -24.70 -16.35 32.15
C GLN A 489 -26.19 -16.63 32.35
N PRO A 490 -26.91 -15.92 33.25
CA PRO A 490 -28.32 -16.19 33.50
C PRO A 490 -29.20 -16.14 32.24
N THR A 491 -28.92 -15.23 31.30
CA THR A 491 -29.75 -14.97 30.11
C THR A 491 -29.17 -15.51 28.80
N TYR A 492 -27.87 -15.84 28.74
CA TYR A 492 -27.20 -16.31 27.52
C TYR A 492 -26.03 -17.26 27.82
N ARG A 493 -25.58 -17.97 26.78
CA ARG A 493 -24.35 -18.78 26.77
C ARG A 493 -23.35 -18.19 25.77
N GLY A 494 -22.06 -18.27 26.06
CA GLY A 494 -20.99 -17.80 25.19
C GLY A 494 -20.11 -18.94 24.70
N TYR A 495 -19.83 -18.99 23.40
CA TYR A 495 -19.03 -20.01 22.76
C TYR A 495 -17.87 -19.37 22.00
N GLU A 496 -16.64 -19.85 22.22
CA GLU A 496 -15.57 -19.62 21.26
C GLU A 496 -15.86 -20.42 19.98
N VAL A 497 -15.56 -19.83 18.83
CA VAL A 497 -15.82 -20.39 17.51
C VAL A 497 -14.57 -20.27 16.65
N VAL A 498 -14.19 -21.36 15.99
CA VAL A 498 -13.17 -21.36 14.92
C VAL A 498 -13.73 -21.97 13.64
N LEU A 499 -13.64 -21.24 12.54
CA LEU A 499 -14.08 -21.64 11.20
C LEU A 499 -12.88 -21.76 10.25
N ASP A 500 -12.90 -22.73 9.35
CA ASP A 500 -11.93 -22.81 8.25
C ASP A 500 -12.33 -21.85 7.12
N VAL A 501 -11.36 -21.08 6.60
CA VAL A 501 -11.55 -20.14 5.47
C VAL A 501 -10.74 -20.59 4.26
N PHE A 502 -9.41 -20.64 4.40
CA PHE A 502 -8.52 -21.26 3.41
C PHE A 502 -7.59 -22.23 4.13
N THR A 503 -6.78 -22.98 3.37
CA THR A 503 -5.65 -23.69 3.96
C THR A 503 -4.81 -22.72 4.80
N ASP A 504 -4.66 -23.03 6.08
CA ASP A 504 -4.00 -22.23 7.14
C ASP A 504 -4.73 -20.96 7.60
N VAL A 505 -5.74 -20.46 6.88
CA VAL A 505 -6.48 -19.26 7.26
C VAL A 505 -7.79 -19.63 7.94
N ILE A 506 -7.98 -19.13 9.15
CA ILE A 506 -9.18 -19.34 9.97
C ILE A 506 -9.93 -18.05 10.20
N ALA A 507 -11.22 -18.14 10.56
CA ALA A 507 -11.95 -17.09 11.26
C ALA A 507 -12.15 -17.51 12.72
N TYR A 508 -12.02 -16.58 13.65
CA TYR A 508 -12.17 -16.83 15.09
C TYR A 508 -13.08 -15.78 15.71
N GLY A 509 -13.88 -16.15 16.72
CA GLY A 509 -14.68 -15.19 17.46
C GLY A 509 -15.44 -15.81 18.62
N ILE A 510 -16.24 -14.98 19.30
CA ILE A 510 -17.13 -15.41 20.39
C ILE A 510 -18.59 -15.19 19.97
N LEU A 511 -19.39 -16.27 20.02
CA LEU A 511 -20.84 -16.24 19.82
C LEU A 511 -21.56 -16.23 21.16
N LEU A 512 -22.41 -15.23 21.42
CA LEU A 512 -23.34 -15.24 22.55
C LEU A 512 -24.74 -15.61 22.07
N VAL A 513 -25.33 -16.63 22.70
CA VAL A 513 -26.62 -17.22 22.36
C VAL A 513 -27.58 -17.08 23.54
N PRO A 514 -28.67 -16.30 23.42
CA PRO A 514 -29.70 -16.22 24.45
C PRO A 514 -30.31 -17.58 24.80
N LYS A 515 -30.54 -17.83 26.09
CA LYS A 515 -31.10 -19.10 26.59
C LYS A 515 -32.59 -19.26 26.33
N ASN A 516 -33.31 -18.17 26.10
CA ASN A 516 -34.76 -18.15 25.93
C ASN A 516 -35.22 -18.28 24.46
N ILE A 517 -34.37 -18.77 23.56
CA ILE A 517 -34.75 -19.05 22.17
C ILE A 517 -35.68 -20.26 22.17
N MET A 518 -36.90 -20.09 21.66
CA MET A 518 -37.87 -21.19 21.54
C MET A 518 -37.54 -22.10 20.35
N GLU A 519 -38.00 -23.35 20.37
CA GLU A 519 -37.86 -24.27 19.24
C GLU A 519 -38.48 -23.66 17.96
N GLY A 520 -37.70 -23.64 16.88
CA GLY A 520 -38.10 -23.02 15.61
C GLY A 520 -38.04 -21.49 15.57
N GLU A 521 -37.74 -20.81 16.68
CA GLU A 521 -37.54 -19.35 16.70
C GLU A 521 -36.21 -18.97 16.03
N LYS A 522 -36.25 -17.98 15.13
CA LYS A 522 -35.07 -17.39 14.49
C LYS A 522 -34.87 -15.96 14.95
N ARG A 523 -33.65 -15.65 15.40
CA ARG A 523 -33.28 -14.35 15.96
C ARG A 523 -32.37 -13.54 15.05
N PRO A 524 -32.49 -12.21 15.09
CA PRO A 524 -31.51 -11.34 14.46
C PRO A 524 -30.14 -11.48 15.15
N VAL A 525 -29.09 -11.28 14.37
CA VAL A 525 -27.70 -11.33 14.84
C VAL A 525 -27.10 -9.92 14.77
N VAL A 526 -26.32 -9.54 15.78
CA VAL A 526 -25.46 -8.35 15.71
C VAL A 526 -24.00 -8.78 15.77
N VAL A 527 -23.26 -8.54 14.69
CA VAL A 527 -21.81 -8.71 14.66
C VAL A 527 -21.17 -7.50 15.33
N CYS A 528 -20.39 -7.76 16.39
CA CYS A 528 -19.85 -6.75 17.30
C CYS A 528 -18.32 -6.70 17.16
N GLN A 529 -17.80 -5.70 16.46
CA GLN A 529 -16.40 -5.66 16.05
C GLN A 529 -15.55 -4.72 16.92
N HIS A 530 -14.43 -5.25 17.44
CA HIS A 530 -13.40 -4.50 18.16
C HIS A 530 -12.48 -3.72 17.20
N GLY A 531 -11.76 -2.73 17.72
CA GLY A 531 -10.73 -1.94 17.04
C GLY A 531 -9.31 -2.52 17.10
N LEU A 532 -8.34 -1.71 16.66
CA LEU A 532 -6.90 -2.04 16.55
C LEU A 532 -6.34 -2.60 17.86
N GLU A 533 -5.58 -3.71 17.77
CA GLU A 533 -5.01 -4.44 18.93
C GLU A 533 -6.04 -4.96 19.96
N GLY A 534 -7.33 -4.76 19.71
CA GLY A 534 -8.40 -5.27 20.54
C GLY A 534 -8.54 -6.78 20.45
N ARG A 535 -9.16 -7.35 21.48
CA ARG A 535 -9.52 -8.76 21.54
C ARG A 535 -11.03 -8.93 21.60
N VAL A 536 -11.50 -10.06 21.10
CA VAL A 536 -12.94 -10.42 21.15
C VAL A 536 -13.50 -10.44 22.58
N GLN A 537 -12.66 -10.73 23.58
CA GLN A 537 -13.00 -10.69 25.00
C GLN A 537 -13.34 -9.27 25.48
N ASP A 538 -12.70 -8.23 24.94
CA ASP A 538 -12.97 -6.83 25.34
C ASP A 538 -14.42 -6.40 25.01
N VAL A 539 -15.07 -7.14 24.11
CA VAL A 539 -16.42 -6.90 23.61
C VAL A 539 -17.44 -7.86 24.23
N ALA A 540 -17.08 -9.15 24.35
CA ALA A 540 -18.03 -10.23 24.62
C ALA A 540 -17.81 -10.99 25.95
N ASP A 541 -16.78 -10.64 26.73
CA ASP A 541 -16.54 -11.25 28.04
C ASP A 541 -17.32 -10.50 29.13
N PRO A 542 -18.26 -11.16 29.85
CA PRO A 542 -19.03 -10.54 30.93
C PRO A 542 -18.19 -10.10 32.13
N SER A 543 -16.94 -10.57 32.25
CA SER A 543 -16.01 -10.16 33.31
C SER A 543 -15.12 -8.98 32.92
N VAL A 544 -15.13 -8.56 31.64
CA VAL A 544 -14.32 -7.45 31.13
C VAL A 544 -15.22 -6.28 30.80
N ASP A 545 -15.09 -5.17 31.52
CA ASP A 545 -15.75 -3.90 31.17
C ASP A 545 -14.72 -2.95 30.56
N SER A 546 -14.51 -3.10 29.26
CA SER A 546 -13.62 -2.20 28.51
C SER A 546 -14.22 -0.78 28.48
N PRO A 547 -13.42 0.27 28.75
CA PRO A 547 -13.89 1.66 28.66
C PRO A 547 -14.28 2.07 27.23
N TYR A 548 -13.94 1.27 26.23
CA TYR A 548 -14.30 1.50 24.83
C TYR A 548 -15.62 0.84 24.44
N TYR A 549 -15.88 -0.37 24.92
CA TYR A 549 -16.97 -1.21 24.41
C TYR A 549 -18.13 -1.36 25.39
N HIS A 550 -17.88 -1.18 26.69
CA HIS A 550 -18.89 -1.31 27.74
C HIS A 550 -19.77 -2.55 27.63
N GLN A 551 -19.16 -3.69 27.26
CA GLN A 551 -19.83 -4.99 27.11
C GLN A 551 -21.04 -4.94 26.16
N PHE A 552 -20.99 -4.13 25.10
CA PHE A 552 -22.16 -3.93 24.24
C PHE A 552 -22.70 -5.23 23.61
N ALA A 553 -21.84 -6.20 23.30
CA ALA A 553 -22.30 -7.52 22.83
C ALA A 553 -23.09 -8.27 23.91
N CYS A 554 -22.61 -8.27 25.17
CA CYS A 554 -23.34 -8.87 26.30
C CYS A 554 -24.69 -8.17 26.50
N LYS A 555 -24.73 -6.84 26.50
CA LYS A 555 -25.96 -6.05 26.67
C LYS A 555 -26.97 -6.27 25.55
N LEU A 556 -26.51 -6.51 24.32
CA LEU A 556 -27.38 -6.90 23.20
C LEU A 556 -27.89 -8.34 23.36
N ALA A 557 -27.04 -9.27 23.81
CA ALA A 557 -27.43 -10.65 24.08
C ALA A 557 -28.48 -10.73 25.21
N GLU A 558 -28.34 -9.92 26.26
CA GLU A 558 -29.33 -9.77 27.34
C GLU A 558 -30.68 -9.27 26.84
N GLN A 559 -30.69 -8.46 25.77
CA GLN A 559 -31.92 -7.99 25.10
C GLN A 559 -32.46 -8.99 24.07
N GLY A 560 -31.87 -10.19 24.01
CA GLY A 560 -32.33 -11.30 23.22
C GLY A 560 -31.76 -11.38 21.81
N PHE A 561 -30.83 -10.51 21.41
CA PHE A 561 -30.10 -10.70 20.14
C PHE A 561 -29.14 -11.89 20.24
N VAL A 562 -28.89 -12.58 19.13
CA VAL A 562 -27.65 -13.38 19.02
C VAL A 562 -26.53 -12.40 18.70
N THR A 563 -25.38 -12.51 19.36
CA THR A 563 -24.24 -11.62 19.04
C THR A 563 -23.02 -12.43 18.67
N TYR A 564 -22.28 -11.98 17.67
CA TYR A 564 -21.01 -12.61 17.28
C TYR A 564 -19.91 -11.55 17.26
N SER A 565 -18.82 -11.80 17.99
CA SER A 565 -17.67 -10.88 18.04
C SER A 565 -16.48 -11.54 17.35
N PRO A 566 -16.19 -11.22 16.07
CA PRO A 566 -15.05 -11.76 15.36
C PRO A 566 -13.74 -11.10 15.77
N GLN A 567 -12.66 -11.89 15.74
CA GLN A 567 -11.31 -11.40 15.78
C GLN A 567 -10.86 -11.11 14.34
N ASN A 568 -10.39 -9.89 14.14
CA ASN A 568 -9.70 -9.50 12.91
C ASN A 568 -8.18 -9.53 13.09
N PRO A 569 -7.39 -9.59 12.00
CA PRO A 569 -5.95 -9.85 12.06
C PRO A 569 -5.10 -8.69 12.56
N TYR A 570 -5.69 -7.52 12.87
CA TYR A 570 -4.98 -6.35 13.39
C TYR A 570 -4.58 -6.48 14.87
N ILE A 571 -3.80 -7.51 15.18
CA ILE A 571 -3.30 -7.83 16.52
C ILE A 571 -1.86 -8.35 16.49
N GLY A 572 -1.05 -7.95 17.47
CA GLY A 572 0.34 -8.37 17.60
C GLY A 572 1.35 -7.38 17.01
N GLU A 573 0.99 -6.11 16.93
CA GLU A 573 1.83 -5.00 16.49
C GLU A 573 2.42 -5.26 15.10
N ASP A 574 3.75 -5.22 14.95
CA ASP A 574 4.40 -5.40 13.65
C ASP A 574 4.16 -6.78 13.03
N LYS A 575 3.74 -7.77 13.83
CA LYS A 575 3.42 -9.12 13.33
C LYS A 575 2.23 -9.13 12.37
N PHE A 576 1.29 -8.20 12.51
CA PHE A 576 0.21 -8.07 11.53
C PHE A 576 0.49 -7.00 10.48
N ARG A 577 1.19 -5.92 10.83
CA ARG A 577 1.53 -4.86 9.87
C ARG A 577 2.36 -5.39 8.70
N VAL A 578 3.25 -6.33 8.98
CA VAL A 578 4.02 -7.03 7.92
C VAL A 578 3.13 -7.77 6.92
N LEU A 579 1.92 -8.20 7.31
CA LEU A 579 0.97 -8.82 6.39
C LEU A 579 0.52 -7.83 5.31
N GLN A 580 0.22 -6.58 5.67
CA GLN A 580 -0.12 -5.54 4.69
C GLN A 580 1.03 -5.34 3.69
N ARG A 581 2.27 -5.31 4.18
CA ARG A 581 3.46 -5.16 3.33
C ARG A 581 3.70 -6.32 2.39
N LYS A 582 3.35 -7.55 2.80
CA LYS A 582 3.35 -8.72 1.91
C LYS A 582 2.19 -8.70 0.91
N ALA A 583 1.03 -8.23 1.35
CA ALA A 583 -0.20 -8.23 0.56
C ALA A 583 -0.18 -7.18 -0.56
N ASN A 584 0.27 -5.95 -0.28
CA ASN A 584 0.25 -4.84 -1.23
C ASN A 584 0.88 -5.18 -2.60
N PRO A 585 2.10 -5.75 -2.69
CA PRO A 585 2.68 -6.12 -3.97
C PRO A 585 1.90 -7.21 -4.72
N LEU A 586 1.12 -8.03 -4.02
CA LEU A 586 0.26 -9.07 -4.63
C LEU A 586 -1.09 -8.53 -5.10
N LYS A 587 -1.33 -7.21 -5.00
CA LYS A 587 -2.64 -6.58 -5.22
C LYS A 587 -3.68 -7.09 -4.21
N LEU A 588 -3.26 -7.23 -2.96
CA LEU A 588 -4.08 -7.65 -1.82
C LEU A 588 -3.86 -6.69 -0.65
N SER A 589 -4.76 -6.70 0.31
CA SER A 589 -4.65 -5.98 1.58
C SER A 589 -5.05 -6.87 2.76
N LEU A 590 -4.91 -6.37 3.99
CA LEU A 590 -5.52 -7.01 5.16
C LEU A 590 -7.03 -7.26 4.95
N PHE A 591 -7.73 -6.32 4.29
CA PHE A 591 -9.15 -6.44 4.04
C PHE A 591 -9.53 -7.54 3.05
N SER A 592 -8.61 -7.97 2.18
CA SER A 592 -8.83 -9.14 1.32
C SER A 592 -9.12 -10.40 2.16
N PHE A 593 -8.39 -10.59 3.27
CA PHE A 593 -8.59 -11.71 4.19
C PHE A 593 -9.80 -11.50 5.08
N ILE A 594 -9.97 -10.29 5.64
CA ILE A 594 -11.10 -9.94 6.51
C ILE A 594 -12.43 -10.17 5.79
N VAL A 595 -12.56 -9.75 4.52
CA VAL A 595 -13.76 -9.99 3.72
C VAL A 595 -14.08 -11.49 3.61
N ARG A 596 -13.09 -12.34 3.34
CA ARG A 596 -13.31 -13.80 3.27
C ARG A 596 -13.61 -14.43 4.62
N GLN A 597 -13.01 -13.94 5.71
CA GLN A 597 -13.33 -14.38 7.06
C GLN A 597 -14.79 -14.04 7.43
N HIS A 598 -15.25 -12.85 7.05
CA HIS A 598 -16.63 -12.42 7.26
C HIS A 598 -17.62 -13.15 6.34
N GLU A 599 -17.26 -13.45 5.09
CA GLU A 599 -18.07 -14.28 4.20
C GLU A 599 -18.30 -15.68 4.81
N GLN A 600 -17.24 -16.32 5.31
CA GLN A 600 -17.38 -17.62 5.99
C GLN A 600 -18.20 -17.52 7.28
N THR A 601 -18.03 -16.43 8.02
CA THR A 601 -18.81 -16.13 9.21
C THR A 601 -20.30 -16.02 8.88
N LEU A 602 -20.66 -15.28 7.82
CA LEU A 602 -22.04 -15.14 7.36
C LEU A 602 -22.63 -16.49 6.90
N ASN A 603 -21.86 -17.27 6.12
CA ASN A 603 -22.26 -18.60 5.67
C ASN A 603 -22.57 -19.52 6.85
N TRP A 604 -21.71 -19.53 7.87
CA TRP A 604 -21.91 -20.34 9.06
C TRP A 604 -23.05 -19.83 9.93
N LEU A 605 -23.07 -18.54 10.29
CA LEU A 605 -24.14 -17.95 11.11
C LEU A 605 -25.51 -18.18 10.46
N GLY A 606 -25.62 -17.94 9.15
CA GLY A 606 -26.86 -18.15 8.40
C GLY A 606 -27.32 -19.61 8.33
N SER A 607 -26.43 -20.56 8.62
CA SER A 607 -26.77 -22.00 8.70
C SER A 607 -27.31 -22.43 10.06
N LEU A 608 -27.11 -21.62 11.12
CA LEU A 608 -27.56 -21.96 12.47
C LEU A 608 -29.10 -21.94 12.54
N PRO A 609 -29.74 -22.98 13.13
CA PRO A 609 -31.20 -23.14 13.07
C PRO A 609 -31.97 -22.01 13.77
N PHE A 610 -31.33 -21.35 14.74
CA PHE A 610 -31.89 -20.24 15.52
C PHE A 610 -31.50 -18.85 15.01
N VAL A 611 -30.77 -18.76 13.90
CA VAL A 611 -30.38 -17.48 13.28
C VAL A 611 -31.30 -17.17 12.11
N ASP A 612 -31.73 -15.91 12.03
CA ASP A 612 -32.33 -15.35 10.83
C ASP A 612 -31.23 -14.81 9.90
N ALA A 613 -30.88 -15.58 8.87
CA ALA A 613 -29.82 -15.25 7.92
C ALA A 613 -30.05 -13.93 7.16
N LYS A 614 -31.28 -13.41 7.14
CA LYS A 614 -31.61 -12.12 6.49
C LYS A 614 -31.50 -10.92 7.45
N ARG A 615 -31.26 -11.16 8.74
CA ARG A 615 -31.20 -10.14 9.79
C ARG A 615 -29.89 -10.22 10.57
N ILE A 616 -28.78 -10.14 9.85
CA ILE A 616 -27.43 -10.04 10.43
C ILE A 616 -26.94 -8.59 10.26
N ALA A 617 -26.78 -7.87 11.36
CA ALA A 617 -26.27 -6.50 11.39
C ALA A 617 -24.76 -6.48 11.68
N PHE A 618 -24.07 -5.43 11.23
CA PHE A 618 -22.68 -5.14 11.60
C PHE A 618 -22.61 -3.89 12.47
N TYR A 619 -21.86 -3.95 13.58
CA TYR A 619 -21.58 -2.81 14.45
C TYR A 619 -20.13 -2.85 14.95
N GLY A 620 -19.31 -1.87 14.57
CA GLY A 620 -17.91 -1.80 14.99
C GLY A 620 -17.43 -0.41 15.39
N LEU A 621 -16.45 -0.36 16.30
CA LEU A 621 -15.77 0.86 16.77
C LEU A 621 -14.33 0.92 16.25
N SER A 622 -13.85 2.12 15.88
CA SER A 622 -12.44 2.36 15.50
C SER A 622 -12.02 1.58 14.25
N TYR A 623 -10.95 0.78 14.28
CA TYR A 623 -10.64 -0.18 13.20
C TYR A 623 -11.81 -1.16 12.93
N GLY A 624 -12.67 -1.41 13.92
CA GLY A 624 -13.94 -2.10 13.72
C GLY A 624 -14.96 -1.27 12.93
N GLY A 625 -14.97 0.05 13.09
CA GLY A 625 -15.67 1.00 12.22
C GLY A 625 -15.09 1.02 10.80
N LYS A 626 -13.75 0.95 10.65
CA LYS A 626 -13.08 0.78 9.35
C LYS A 626 -13.58 -0.50 8.65
N THR A 627 -13.79 -1.57 9.43
CA THR A 627 -14.39 -2.83 8.97
C THR A 627 -15.87 -2.67 8.60
N ALA A 628 -16.64 -1.91 9.37
CA ALA A 628 -18.06 -1.59 9.11
C ALA A 628 -18.28 -0.82 7.79
N MET A 629 -17.26 -0.11 7.30
CA MET A 629 -17.30 0.58 6.00
C MET A 629 -16.92 -0.32 4.82
N ARG A 630 -15.97 -1.25 5.02
CA ARG A 630 -15.39 -2.06 3.94
C ARG A 630 -16.12 -3.38 3.73
N VAL A 631 -16.37 -4.12 4.80
CA VAL A 631 -16.93 -5.48 4.71
C VAL A 631 -18.41 -5.44 4.29
N PRO A 632 -19.31 -4.69 4.93
CA PRO A 632 -20.69 -4.60 4.48
C PRO A 632 -20.83 -4.05 3.05
N ALA A 633 -19.96 -3.13 2.61
CA ALA A 633 -19.98 -2.63 1.23
C ALA A 633 -19.75 -3.73 0.18
N LEU A 634 -19.04 -4.81 0.55
CA LEU A 634 -18.67 -5.92 -0.33
C LEU A 634 -19.52 -7.18 -0.11
N LEU A 635 -20.10 -7.36 1.08
CA LEU A 635 -20.89 -8.55 1.43
C LEU A 635 -22.36 -8.19 1.68
N ASP A 636 -23.23 -8.74 0.84
CA ASP A 636 -24.68 -8.52 0.92
C ASP A 636 -25.36 -9.25 2.09
N GLY A 637 -24.66 -10.19 2.74
CA GLY A 637 -25.19 -10.93 3.89
C GLY A 637 -25.38 -10.08 5.15
N TYR A 638 -24.78 -8.89 5.21
CA TYR A 638 -25.09 -7.90 6.25
C TYR A 638 -26.30 -7.07 5.82
N CYS A 639 -27.35 -7.05 6.63
CA CYS A 639 -28.58 -6.31 6.34
C CYS A 639 -28.54 -4.83 6.73
N LEU A 640 -27.59 -4.42 7.59
CA LEU A 640 -27.30 -3.03 7.95
C LEU A 640 -25.87 -2.91 8.50
N SER A 641 -25.34 -1.69 8.55
CA SER A 641 -24.01 -1.39 9.11
C SER A 641 -24.01 -0.17 10.01
N ILE A 642 -23.30 -0.25 11.15
CA ILE A 642 -23.06 0.85 12.08
C ILE A 642 -21.54 1.06 12.22
N CYS A 643 -21.08 2.25 11.83
CA CYS A 643 -19.70 2.68 11.95
C CYS A 643 -19.54 3.65 13.13
N SER A 644 -18.90 3.21 14.21
CA SER A 644 -18.62 4.04 15.39
C SER A 644 -17.15 4.44 15.43
N GLY A 645 -16.86 5.71 15.76
CA GLY A 645 -15.51 6.21 16.03
C GLY A 645 -14.49 6.02 14.90
N ASP A 646 -14.92 6.01 13.62
CA ASP A 646 -14.04 5.90 12.45
C ASP A 646 -14.51 6.75 11.26
N TYR A 647 -15.83 6.85 11.06
CA TYR A 647 -16.41 7.60 9.94
C TYR A 647 -16.02 9.10 9.96
N ASN A 648 -15.14 9.53 9.06
CA ASN A 648 -14.80 10.93 8.81
C ASN A 648 -14.30 11.14 7.37
N GLU A 649 -13.85 12.36 7.04
CA GLU A 649 -13.09 12.66 5.83
C GLU A 649 -11.73 11.92 5.85
N TRP A 650 -11.77 10.65 5.41
CA TRP A 650 -10.69 9.68 5.55
C TRP A 650 -9.44 10.08 4.79
N ILE A 651 -9.59 10.76 3.65
CA ILE A 651 -8.45 11.13 2.80
C ILE A 651 -7.62 12.19 3.51
N TRP A 652 -8.24 13.15 4.20
CA TRP A 652 -7.50 14.12 5.01
C TRP A 652 -6.87 13.46 6.23
N LYS A 653 -7.57 12.50 6.85
CA LYS A 653 -7.03 11.70 7.95
C LYS A 653 -5.75 10.94 7.53
N CYS A 654 -5.66 10.44 6.31
CA CYS A 654 -4.49 9.70 5.82
C CYS A 654 -3.38 10.54 5.19
N ALA A 655 -3.68 11.71 4.61
CA ALA A 655 -2.70 12.44 3.77
C ALA A 655 -2.34 13.86 4.26
N SER A 656 -3.06 14.44 5.23
CA SER A 656 -2.86 15.84 5.58
C SER A 656 -1.65 16.08 6.47
N VAL A 657 -0.80 17.03 6.09
CA VAL A 657 0.30 17.53 6.94
C VAL A 657 -0.12 18.63 7.93
N HIS A 658 -1.37 19.11 7.83
CA HIS A 658 -1.84 20.25 8.61
C HIS A 658 -2.70 19.87 9.81
N HIS A 659 -3.08 18.59 9.93
CA HIS A 659 -3.95 18.12 11.00
C HIS A 659 -3.21 17.16 11.94
N PRO A 660 -3.06 17.50 13.24
CA PRO A 660 -2.29 16.69 14.20
C PRO A 660 -2.79 15.25 14.36
N LEU A 661 -4.06 14.99 14.04
CA LEU A 661 -4.66 13.67 14.10
C LEU A 661 -4.40 12.81 12.85
N SER A 662 -3.69 13.30 11.84
CA SER A 662 -3.42 12.52 10.63
C SER A 662 -2.47 11.34 10.88
N TYR A 663 -2.72 10.22 10.22
CA TYR A 663 -1.90 9.00 10.30
C TYR A 663 -0.48 9.19 9.74
N ILE A 664 -0.21 10.24 8.97
CA ILE A 664 1.16 10.52 8.53
C ILE A 664 2.13 10.71 9.71
N PHE A 665 1.63 11.12 10.87
CA PHE A 665 2.43 11.42 12.07
C PHE A 665 2.53 10.26 13.06
N THR A 666 1.93 9.11 12.76
CA THR A 666 1.77 8.01 13.71
C THR A 666 2.47 6.73 13.21
N GLY A 667 2.44 5.67 14.02
CA GLY A 667 3.20 4.43 13.76
C GLY A 667 2.48 3.39 12.90
N GLU A 668 1.22 3.63 12.55
CA GLU A 668 0.35 2.71 11.81
C GLU A 668 0.68 2.70 10.31
N ASP A 669 1.81 2.07 9.94
CA ASP A 669 2.32 1.97 8.56
C ASP A 669 1.41 1.17 7.60
N GLU A 670 0.40 0.48 8.13
CA GLU A 670 -0.57 -0.35 7.40
C GLU A 670 -1.81 0.41 6.91
N MET A 671 -1.99 1.67 7.31
CA MET A 671 -3.30 2.33 7.27
C MET A 671 -3.79 2.72 5.87
N TRP A 672 -2.85 2.93 4.94
CA TRP A 672 -3.10 3.45 3.59
C TRP A 672 -3.58 2.41 2.60
N GLU A 673 -4.50 2.82 1.73
CA GLU A 673 -5.05 2.01 0.63
C GLU A 673 -4.76 2.73 -0.70
N TRP A 674 -4.08 2.03 -1.63
CA TRP A 674 -3.52 2.67 -2.82
C TRP A 674 -4.60 3.39 -3.64
N ASN A 675 -4.38 4.68 -3.93
CA ASN A 675 -5.23 5.48 -4.80
C ASN A 675 -6.72 5.58 -4.36
N MET A 676 -7.00 5.31 -3.08
CA MET A 676 -8.36 5.42 -2.54
C MET A 676 -8.91 6.84 -2.67
N GLY A 677 -8.09 7.87 -2.42
CA GLY A 677 -8.52 9.27 -2.46
C GLY A 677 -9.11 9.72 -3.79
N ASN A 678 -8.69 9.13 -4.91
CA ASN A 678 -9.23 9.45 -6.24
C ASN A 678 -10.46 8.58 -6.61
N THR A 679 -10.83 7.60 -5.79
CA THR A 679 -11.86 6.59 -6.11
C THR A 679 -12.97 6.51 -5.06
N PHE A 680 -12.64 6.35 -3.78
CA PHE A 680 -13.61 6.20 -2.68
C PHE A 680 -13.22 7.04 -1.46
N ASN A 681 -14.23 7.43 -0.69
CA ASN A 681 -14.14 7.85 0.70
C ASN A 681 -15.26 7.20 1.48
N HIS A 682 -15.39 7.50 2.78
CA HIS A 682 -16.45 6.94 3.61
C HIS A 682 -17.87 7.25 3.10
N ALA A 683 -18.12 8.42 2.48
CA ALA A 683 -19.41 8.66 1.83
C ALA A 683 -19.63 7.68 0.67
N GLU A 684 -18.69 7.57 -0.27
CA GLU A 684 -18.80 6.66 -1.40
C GLU A 684 -18.94 5.18 -0.97
N MET A 685 -18.23 4.76 0.09
CA MET A 685 -18.39 3.41 0.66
C MET A 685 -19.79 3.18 1.23
N SER A 686 -20.39 4.18 1.89
CA SER A 686 -21.78 4.06 2.36
C SER A 686 -22.79 3.95 1.20
N TRP A 687 -22.48 4.51 0.02
CA TRP A 687 -23.33 4.36 -1.16
C TRP A 687 -23.27 2.95 -1.75
N LEU A 688 -22.18 2.20 -1.51
CA LEU A 688 -22.10 0.77 -1.82
C LEU A 688 -22.95 -0.09 -0.85
N ILE A 689 -23.20 0.42 0.37
CA ILE A 689 -24.05 -0.22 1.39
C ILE A 689 -25.54 -0.01 1.07
N TYR A 690 -25.90 1.19 0.57
CA TYR A 690 -27.25 1.50 0.08
C TYR A 690 -27.78 0.38 -0.86
N PRO A 691 -29.05 -0.06 -0.72
CA PRO A 691 -30.15 0.54 0.07
C PRO A 691 -30.24 0.09 1.53
N ARG A 692 -29.24 -0.63 2.04
CA ARG A 692 -29.30 -1.13 3.43
C ARG A 692 -29.14 0.01 4.43
N PRO A 693 -29.79 -0.07 5.62
CA PRO A 693 -29.62 0.93 6.65
C PRO A 693 -28.16 1.10 7.08
N PHE A 694 -27.78 2.35 7.31
CA PHE A 694 -26.44 2.75 7.67
C PHE A 694 -26.48 3.81 8.79
N MET A 695 -25.66 3.62 9.83
CA MET A 695 -25.57 4.57 10.93
C MET A 695 -24.13 4.92 11.28
N VAL A 696 -23.92 6.18 11.67
CA VAL A 696 -22.67 6.66 12.28
C VAL A 696 -22.89 6.95 13.76
N GLU A 697 -21.95 6.55 14.61
CA GLU A 697 -21.94 6.92 16.03
C GLU A 697 -20.67 7.71 16.36
N ARG A 698 -20.81 8.90 16.95
CA ARG A 698 -19.73 9.88 17.12
C ARG A 698 -19.74 10.52 18.51
N GLY A 699 -18.66 10.29 19.27
CA GLY A 699 -18.39 11.00 20.51
C GLY A 699 -17.74 12.37 20.27
N HIS A 700 -18.22 13.43 20.91
CA HIS A 700 -17.66 14.79 20.77
C HIS A 700 -16.21 14.91 21.27
N PHE A 701 -15.76 14.01 22.16
CA PHE A 701 -14.39 13.97 22.68
C PHE A 701 -13.56 12.83 22.07
N ASP A 702 -14.06 12.19 21.00
CA ASP A 702 -13.33 11.16 20.30
C ASP A 702 -12.18 11.77 19.47
N GLY A 703 -10.95 11.54 19.94
CA GLY A 703 -9.71 12.02 19.33
C GLY A 703 -9.37 11.40 17.96
N VAL A 704 -10.15 10.43 17.48
CA VAL A 704 -9.93 9.79 16.16
C VAL A 704 -10.39 10.70 15.00
N GLY A 705 -11.25 11.69 15.24
CA GLY A 705 -11.72 12.61 14.20
C GLY A 705 -12.25 13.94 14.75
N TYR A 706 -12.68 14.84 13.87
CA TYR A 706 -13.39 16.07 14.21
C TYR A 706 -14.87 15.95 13.85
N ASP A 707 -15.76 16.56 14.65
CA ASP A 707 -17.20 16.53 14.39
C ASP A 707 -17.53 17.16 13.04
N GLU A 708 -16.80 18.19 12.65
CA GLU A 708 -16.93 18.89 11.38
C GLU A 708 -16.62 17.97 10.19
N TRP A 709 -15.61 17.11 10.32
CA TRP A 709 -15.25 16.16 9.27
C TRP A 709 -16.28 15.03 9.17
N VAL A 710 -16.73 14.52 10.32
CA VAL A 710 -17.79 13.51 10.37
C VAL A 710 -19.07 14.07 9.76
N ALA A 711 -19.47 15.28 10.14
CA ALA A 711 -20.66 15.95 9.63
C ALA A 711 -20.55 16.24 8.13
N TYR A 712 -19.38 16.74 7.68
CA TYR A 712 -19.10 17.00 6.27
C TYR A 712 -19.30 15.75 5.42
N GLU A 713 -18.70 14.64 5.85
CA GLU A 713 -18.76 13.39 5.10
C GLU A 713 -20.16 12.77 5.15
N PHE A 714 -20.78 12.75 6.33
CA PHE A 714 -22.10 12.15 6.51
C PHE A 714 -23.20 12.92 5.77
N ALA A 715 -23.07 14.23 5.60
CA ALA A 715 -24.01 15.02 4.81
C ALA A 715 -24.11 14.50 3.36
N LYS A 716 -23.01 13.99 2.78
CA LYS A 716 -23.02 13.37 1.44
C LYS A 716 -23.78 12.04 1.44
N THR A 717 -23.57 11.18 2.45
CA THR A 717 -24.34 9.94 2.65
C THR A 717 -25.82 10.20 2.83
N LYS A 718 -26.19 11.09 3.76
CA LYS A 718 -27.59 11.42 4.03
C LYS A 718 -28.29 11.97 2.80
N ARG A 719 -27.63 12.88 2.05
CA ARG A 719 -28.16 13.40 0.79
C ARG A 719 -28.43 12.29 -0.22
N HIS A 720 -27.51 11.34 -0.38
CA HIS A 720 -27.67 10.22 -1.30
C HIS A 720 -28.91 9.37 -0.95
N TYR A 721 -29.03 8.95 0.31
CA TYR A 721 -30.19 8.18 0.79
C TYR A 721 -31.51 8.94 0.65
N VAL A 722 -31.54 10.24 0.97
CA VAL A 722 -32.73 11.09 0.84
C VAL A 722 -33.19 11.21 -0.62
N LEU A 723 -32.27 11.47 -1.54
CA LEU A 723 -32.61 11.64 -2.96
C LEU A 723 -33.11 10.34 -3.60
N LEU A 724 -32.72 9.19 -3.07
CA LEU A 724 -33.20 7.87 -3.49
C LEU A 724 -34.39 7.35 -2.66
N GLY A 725 -34.97 8.17 -1.78
CA GLY A 725 -36.21 7.85 -1.06
C GLY A 725 -36.05 6.98 0.19
N SER A 726 -34.83 6.75 0.69
CA SER A 726 -34.54 5.97 1.91
C SER A 726 -33.89 6.84 2.99
N GLY A 727 -34.33 8.10 3.11
CA GLY A 727 -33.71 9.07 4.02
C GLY A 727 -33.61 8.56 5.46
N ASP A 728 -34.66 7.90 5.97
CA ASP A 728 -34.72 7.38 7.34
C ASP A 728 -33.84 6.15 7.59
N ASP A 729 -33.16 5.63 6.56
CA ASP A 729 -32.22 4.52 6.67
C ASP A 729 -30.76 4.98 6.79
N ALA A 730 -30.50 6.30 6.80
CA ALA A 730 -29.19 6.89 7.08
C ALA A 730 -29.23 7.79 8.31
N GLU A 731 -28.61 7.37 9.41
CA GLU A 731 -28.65 8.09 10.71
C GLU A 731 -27.26 8.40 11.28
N ILE A 732 -27.17 9.45 12.10
CA ILE A 732 -25.98 9.76 12.87
C ILE A 732 -26.36 10.12 14.30
N GLU A 733 -25.68 9.50 15.27
CA GLU A 733 -25.77 9.84 16.69
C GLU A 733 -24.52 10.59 17.13
N TYR A 734 -24.72 11.78 17.70
CA TYR A 734 -23.70 12.52 18.43
C TYR A 734 -23.93 12.41 19.93
N PHE A 735 -22.88 12.17 20.71
CA PHE A 735 -22.97 12.09 22.16
C PHE A 735 -21.77 12.73 22.87
N ASN A 736 -21.99 13.16 24.11
CA ASN A 736 -20.96 13.74 24.97
C ASN A 736 -20.10 12.63 25.60
N GLY A 737 -19.14 12.11 24.84
CA GLY A 737 -18.23 11.08 25.33
C GLY A 737 -16.93 10.97 24.52
N PRO A 738 -15.95 10.21 25.04
CA PRO A 738 -14.68 9.94 24.37
C PRO A 738 -14.86 8.95 23.21
N HIS A 739 -13.75 8.37 22.75
CA HIS A 739 -13.74 7.23 21.84
C HIS A 739 -14.35 5.99 22.53
N MET A 740 -15.62 5.69 22.29
CA MET A 740 -16.34 4.56 22.90
C MET A 740 -17.64 4.24 22.14
N ILE A 741 -18.20 3.06 22.41
CA ILE A 741 -19.57 2.69 22.08
C ILE A 741 -20.53 3.37 23.06
N ASN A 742 -21.44 4.22 22.56
CA ASN A 742 -22.48 4.81 23.40
C ASN A 742 -23.63 3.83 23.66
N GLY A 743 -24.09 3.14 22.59
CA GLY A 743 -25.06 2.06 22.72
C GLY A 743 -26.50 2.52 23.05
N VAL A 744 -26.82 3.79 22.86
CA VAL A 744 -28.17 4.33 23.11
C VAL A 744 -28.95 4.44 21.79
N GLY A 745 -28.60 5.39 20.93
CA GLY A 745 -29.21 5.54 19.61
C GLY A 745 -28.94 4.33 18.72
N THR A 746 -27.70 3.82 18.73
CA THR A 746 -27.34 2.60 17.99
C THR A 746 -28.15 1.36 18.39
N PHE A 747 -28.48 1.17 19.67
CA PHE A 747 -29.35 0.06 20.08
C PHE A 747 -30.81 0.28 19.68
N SER A 748 -31.28 1.53 19.70
CA SER A 748 -32.62 1.87 19.20
C SER A 748 -32.72 1.59 17.69
N PHE A 749 -31.73 2.02 16.92
CA PHE A 749 -31.63 1.78 15.48
C PHE A 749 -31.62 0.28 15.16
N LEU A 750 -30.83 -0.52 15.88
CA LEU A 750 -30.82 -1.98 15.73
C LEU A 750 -32.20 -2.59 15.97
N LYS A 751 -32.90 -2.19 17.04
CA LYS A 751 -34.25 -2.70 17.35
C LYS A 751 -35.26 -2.35 16.25
N GLU A 752 -35.24 -1.11 15.78
CA GLU A 752 -36.12 -0.66 14.70
C GLU A 752 -35.84 -1.43 13.41
N LYS A 753 -34.60 -1.34 12.90
CA LYS A 753 -34.26 -1.86 11.56
C LYS A 753 -34.23 -3.39 11.49
N LEU A 754 -34.00 -4.09 12.62
CA LEU A 754 -34.08 -5.55 12.69
C LEU A 754 -35.48 -6.05 13.08
N ASN A 755 -36.46 -5.16 13.25
CA ASN A 755 -37.81 -5.47 13.74
C ASN A 755 -37.78 -6.31 15.03
N TRP A 756 -37.00 -5.87 16.02
CA TRP A 756 -36.79 -6.57 17.28
C TRP A 756 -37.31 -5.74 18.46
N PRO A 757 -38.44 -6.11 19.09
CA PRO A 757 -39.03 -5.32 20.18
C PRO A 757 -38.21 -5.39 21.49
N GLY A 758 -37.16 -6.21 21.55
CA GLY A 758 -36.52 -6.62 22.81
C GLY A 758 -37.39 -7.63 23.56
N ARG A 759 -36.77 -8.43 24.43
CA ARG A 759 -37.48 -9.36 25.31
C ARG A 759 -36.90 -9.34 26.71
#